data_AF-A0A1H8AR73-F1
#
_entry.id   AF-A0A1H8AR73-F1
#
_cell.length_a   1.000
_cell.length_b   1.000
_cell.length_c   1.000
_cell.angle_alpha   90.00
_cell.angle_beta   90.00
_cell.angle_gamma   90.00
#
_symmetry.space_group_name_H-M   'P 1'
#
loop_
_entity.id
_entity.type
_entity.pdbx_description
1 polymer ?
#
loop_
_entity_poly.entity_id
_entity_poly.type
_entity_poly.pdbx_seq_one_letter_code
_entity_poly.pdbx_strand_id
1 'polypeptide(L)'
;MLVVGEAAVGKTTVTKALCGLAYDPSEPQTHGVHVDPLDLRHPEHPDVTMRLNLWDFGGQLEYRATQRFYLTDRSLFLLVWNSRRGWRVGGQVEEWLQAITNVAPSSPVVIVATHCTESVADLDEADLRRRYPRITNILRVDCRDGTGIAELREEIRRRAADLPLMGRRWPATWAGGARRLAAEPGRYITTHRAELLMAEAGMDDPVERRALLNALHDRGQILHFANDPELRYTVVLEPTWVDALITRVLDSQEVVDRGGLLSRAHRAELWRDLDDPGLGETLTALMERFDLAYRTDAPGQDDVALVVERLPAGAPAELPVTWRQALDVPGATELRITYKLSSRQAGIPSWFIAREHRFTTGVAWARGVLLRHHHGPGHAAMALLEDDDRAQPTIRLTVRGVEPHAFYSILHEGFTGILAERYPGLGVQQLIPCVCDGPPGPPCSYEFDHAAALRALERGVGLQCQQSLSTVDPRTLLLGLRPVPLERTLAEIQRDLGQLAETAGRIEVSQLHVLDTVRDLLRHRAEQGVRCPSIFTVTRTGFLRYELRLYCEQPEAPHPLPDDAGVYELRRIPDWLRAYAPYLRLLLSGLRFALPLVGPALTGLAGVALSAADEGRLELSCRLLDRLAGPPQDQTDGLLDPAHASRPRTSADFARLRQALLALDPSGEWGGLRERELPENRGVAYLCHQHREALRYPARTPLEPPAPRREGGGPGG
;
A
#
# COMPACT_ATOMS: atom_id res chain seq x y z
N MET A 1 -8.77 12.32 20.93
CA MET A 1 -7.91 11.78 22.01
C MET A 1 -8.13 10.29 22.04
N LEU A 2 -7.06 9.50 22.08
CA LEU A 2 -7.16 8.04 22.02
C LEU A 2 -6.66 7.46 23.34
N VAL A 3 -7.44 6.54 23.92
CA VAL A 3 -7.10 5.85 25.17
C VAL A 3 -6.65 4.44 24.79
N VAL A 4 -5.38 4.13 25.08
CA VAL A 4 -4.72 2.88 24.66
C VAL A 4 -4.09 2.18 25.85
N GLY A 5 -3.87 0.88 25.73
CA GLY A 5 -3.34 0.03 26.79
C GLY A 5 -3.99 -1.35 26.80
N GLU A 6 -3.43 -2.27 27.59
CA GLU A 6 -3.86 -3.66 27.64
C GLU A 6 -5.33 -3.85 28.06
N ALA A 7 -5.86 -5.04 27.82
CA ALA A 7 -7.19 -5.41 28.29
C ALA A 7 -7.26 -5.33 29.83
N ALA A 8 -8.38 -4.81 30.35
CA ALA A 8 -8.67 -4.71 31.79
C ALA A 8 -7.66 -3.88 32.63
N VAL A 9 -6.99 -2.88 32.04
CA VAL A 9 -6.12 -1.93 32.79
C VAL A 9 -6.87 -0.72 33.38
N GLY A 10 -8.19 -0.60 33.12
CA GLY A 10 -9.03 0.49 33.59
C GLY A 10 -9.25 1.66 32.61
N LYS A 11 -9.10 1.44 31.30
CA LYS A 11 -9.31 2.48 30.26
C LYS A 11 -10.69 3.11 30.32
N THR A 12 -11.73 2.28 30.30
CA THR A 12 -13.14 2.70 30.34
C THR A 12 -13.45 3.43 31.64
N THR A 13 -12.95 2.92 32.76
CA THR A 13 -13.09 3.55 34.07
C THR A 13 -12.44 4.93 34.13
N VAL A 14 -11.23 5.10 33.59
CA VAL A 14 -10.55 6.41 33.49
C VAL A 14 -11.33 7.36 32.59
N THR A 15 -11.83 6.88 31.46
CA THR A 15 -12.61 7.67 30.49
C THR A 15 -13.91 8.17 31.13
N LYS A 16 -14.64 7.30 31.84
CA LYS A 16 -15.83 7.66 32.63
C LYS A 16 -15.53 8.68 33.71
N ALA A 17 -14.44 8.49 34.45
CA ALA A 17 -14.02 9.44 35.50
C ALA A 17 -13.69 10.83 34.92
N LEU A 18 -13.07 10.90 33.75
CA LEU A 18 -12.82 12.18 33.04
C LEU A 18 -14.13 12.87 32.64
N CYS A 19 -15.16 12.10 32.29
CA CYS A 19 -16.52 12.59 32.00
C CYS A 19 -17.33 12.91 33.27
N GLY A 20 -16.81 12.65 34.47
CA GLY A 20 -17.50 12.88 35.74
C GLY A 20 -18.54 11.80 36.10
N LEU A 21 -18.48 10.63 35.46
CA LEU A 21 -19.33 9.48 35.78
C LEU A 21 -18.78 8.71 36.98
N ALA A 22 -19.67 8.04 37.73
CA ALA A 22 -19.31 7.28 38.92
C ALA A 22 -18.55 5.98 38.58
N TYR A 23 -17.68 5.55 39.50
CA TYR A 23 -16.94 4.30 39.42
C TYR A 23 -17.87 3.09 39.52
N ASP A 24 -17.72 2.12 38.61
CA ASP A 24 -18.43 0.84 38.63
C ASP A 24 -17.43 -0.33 38.77
N PRO A 25 -17.45 -1.09 39.88
CA PRO A 25 -16.57 -2.24 40.09
C PRO A 25 -16.93 -3.47 39.23
N SER A 26 -18.12 -3.50 38.62
CA SER A 26 -18.62 -4.61 37.79
C SER A 26 -18.61 -4.31 36.30
N GLU A 27 -17.81 -3.32 35.89
CA GLU A 27 -17.72 -2.86 34.50
C GLU A 27 -17.31 -4.00 33.56
N PRO A 28 -18.13 -4.35 32.54
CA PRO A 28 -17.80 -5.40 31.60
C PRO A 28 -16.61 -4.99 30.72
N GLN A 29 -15.93 -5.98 30.14
CA GLN A 29 -14.91 -5.68 29.14
C GLN A 29 -15.52 -4.97 27.93
N THR A 30 -14.88 -3.88 27.52
CA THR A 30 -15.22 -3.16 26.30
C THR A 30 -14.98 -4.03 25.08
N HIS A 31 -16.04 -4.30 24.33
CA HIS A 31 -16.01 -4.89 23.00
C HIS A 31 -16.11 -3.78 21.95
N GLY A 32 -15.21 -3.77 20.96
CA GLY A 32 -15.22 -2.78 19.88
C GLY A 32 -14.67 -1.40 20.28
N VAL A 33 -15.37 -0.34 19.86
CA VAL A 33 -14.94 1.07 19.96
C VAL A 33 -16.07 1.91 20.57
N HIS A 34 -15.77 2.69 21.60
CA HIS A 34 -16.66 3.72 22.14
C HIS A 34 -16.08 5.12 21.94
N VAL A 35 -16.94 6.06 21.54
CA VAL A 35 -16.57 7.46 21.31
C VAL A 35 -17.43 8.37 22.16
N ASP A 36 -16.82 9.00 23.17
CA ASP A 36 -17.49 9.96 24.05
C ASP A 36 -16.97 11.38 23.84
N PRO A 37 -17.83 12.42 23.80
CA PRO A 37 -17.38 13.80 23.78
C PRO A 37 -16.89 14.24 25.16
N LEU A 38 -15.75 14.93 25.20
CA LEU A 38 -15.22 15.59 26.39
C LEU A 38 -15.04 17.07 26.12
N ASP A 39 -15.86 17.88 26.79
CA ASP A 39 -15.79 19.33 26.73
C ASP A 39 -14.91 19.88 27.86
N LEU A 40 -13.90 20.65 27.48
CA LEU A 40 -12.92 21.28 28.37
C LEU A 40 -12.84 22.78 28.10
N ARG A 41 -12.63 23.59 29.15
CA ARG A 41 -12.37 25.03 28.99
C ARG A 41 -10.90 25.26 28.59
N HIS A 42 -10.66 26.19 27.67
CA HIS A 42 -9.32 26.52 27.21
C HIS A 42 -8.45 27.10 28.36
N PRO A 43 -7.14 26.76 28.44
CA PRO A 43 -6.21 27.26 29.47
C PRO A 43 -6.15 28.76 29.60
N GLU A 44 -6.06 29.45 28.48
CA GLU A 44 -5.82 30.89 28.46
C GLU A 44 -7.07 31.71 28.08
N HIS A 45 -8.16 31.02 27.71
CA HIS A 45 -9.37 31.65 27.16
C HIS A 45 -10.62 31.01 27.78
N PRO A 46 -11.06 31.45 28.98
CA PRO A 46 -12.14 30.80 29.74
C PRO A 46 -13.47 30.69 28.97
N ASP A 47 -13.74 31.63 28.07
CA ASP A 47 -14.95 31.67 27.25
C ASP A 47 -14.95 30.66 26.10
N VAL A 48 -13.79 30.05 25.81
CA VAL A 48 -13.62 29.07 24.74
C VAL A 48 -13.72 27.67 25.31
N THR A 49 -14.66 26.88 24.77
CA THR A 49 -14.78 25.45 25.03
C THR A 49 -14.11 24.66 23.91
N MET A 50 -13.19 23.78 24.31
CA MET A 50 -12.57 22.77 23.45
C MET A 50 -13.34 21.47 23.57
N ARG A 51 -13.67 20.85 22.43
CA ARG A 51 -14.30 19.53 22.40
C ARG A 51 -13.31 18.49 21.89
N LEU A 52 -13.09 17.46 22.70
CA LEU A 52 -12.31 16.27 22.37
C LEU A 52 -13.26 15.11 22.11
N ASN A 53 -12.97 14.29 21.10
CA ASN A 53 -13.59 12.98 20.97
C ASN A 53 -12.67 11.97 21.67
N LEU A 54 -13.17 11.32 22.72
CA LEU A 54 -12.50 10.28 23.50
C LEU A 54 -12.76 8.94 22.83
N TRP A 55 -11.70 8.31 22.30
CA TRP A 55 -11.79 6.99 21.71
C TRP A 55 -11.30 5.96 22.73
N ASP A 56 -12.21 5.11 23.22
CA ASP A 56 -11.88 3.95 24.07
C ASP A 56 -11.98 2.67 23.24
N PHE A 57 -10.85 1.99 23.09
CA PHE A 57 -10.73 0.79 22.29
C PHE A 57 -10.66 -0.46 23.18
N GLY A 58 -11.39 -1.51 22.81
CA GLY A 58 -11.21 -2.83 23.42
C GLY A 58 -9.77 -3.31 23.27
N GLY A 59 -9.10 -3.69 24.37
CA GLY A 59 -7.66 -4.03 24.36
C GLY A 59 -7.29 -5.37 23.69
N GLN A 60 -8.21 -5.98 22.94
CA GLN A 60 -8.05 -7.31 22.33
C GLN A 60 -7.18 -7.22 21.06
N LEU A 61 -6.34 -8.24 20.83
CA LEU A 61 -5.34 -8.27 19.75
C LEU A 61 -5.99 -8.27 18.36
N GLU A 62 -7.17 -8.87 18.25
CA GLU A 62 -7.98 -9.09 17.06
C GLU A 62 -8.51 -7.79 16.45
N TYR A 63 -8.55 -6.70 17.22
CA TYR A 63 -9.02 -5.39 16.75
C TYR A 63 -7.89 -4.38 16.52
N ARG A 64 -6.62 -4.74 16.80
CA ARG A 64 -5.50 -3.77 16.64
C ARG A 64 -5.34 -3.30 15.20
N ALA A 65 -5.70 -4.12 14.21
CA ALA A 65 -5.68 -3.74 12.78
C ALA A 65 -6.80 -2.74 12.42
N THR A 66 -8.01 -2.92 12.95
CA THR A 66 -9.16 -2.04 12.72
C THR A 66 -9.07 -0.73 13.50
N GLN A 67 -8.65 -0.79 14.76
CA GLN A 67 -8.45 0.39 15.61
C GLN A 67 -7.44 1.38 15.03
N ARG A 68 -6.52 0.88 14.21
CA ARG A 68 -5.51 1.68 13.53
C ARG A 68 -6.09 2.75 12.60
N PHE A 69 -7.27 2.54 12.01
CA PHE A 69 -7.87 3.54 11.12
C PHE A 69 -8.14 4.87 11.81
N TYR A 70 -8.25 4.86 13.13
CA TYR A 70 -8.48 6.05 13.94
C TYR A 70 -7.20 6.64 14.55
N LEU A 71 -6.07 5.92 14.45
CA LEU A 71 -4.77 6.38 14.98
C LEU A 71 -4.11 7.34 13.99
N THR A 72 -4.47 8.62 14.05
CA THR A 72 -3.87 9.68 13.23
C THR A 72 -2.71 10.37 13.95
N ASP A 73 -1.63 10.67 13.24
CA ASP A 73 -0.65 11.65 13.71
C ASP A 73 -1.35 13.02 13.83
N ARG A 74 -1.24 13.70 14.98
CA ARG A 74 -2.01 14.90 15.46
C ARG A 74 -3.09 14.64 16.53
N SER A 75 -3.09 13.47 17.14
CA SER A 75 -3.97 13.16 18.28
C SER A 75 -3.22 13.19 19.62
N LEU A 76 -3.94 13.41 20.72
CA LEU A 76 -3.42 13.17 22.07
C LEU A 76 -3.62 11.70 22.44
N PHE A 77 -2.55 11.02 22.85
CA PHE A 77 -2.59 9.63 23.30
C PHE A 77 -2.54 9.55 24.83
N LEU A 78 -3.44 8.75 25.40
CA LEU A 78 -3.48 8.41 26.81
C LEU A 78 -3.14 6.92 26.98
N LEU A 79 -1.91 6.61 27.38
CA LEU A 79 -1.47 5.25 27.61
C LEU A 79 -1.79 4.84 29.05
N VAL A 80 -2.80 4.01 29.23
CA VAL A 80 -3.27 3.55 30.53
C VAL A 80 -2.62 2.22 30.89
N TRP A 81 -2.05 2.13 32.08
CA TRP A 81 -1.39 0.94 32.57
C TRP A 81 -1.71 0.69 34.04
N ASN A 82 -1.87 -0.58 34.42
CA ASN A 82 -2.17 -0.97 35.80
C ASN A 82 -0.86 -1.14 36.60
N SER A 83 -0.66 -0.30 37.63
CA SER A 83 0.58 -0.28 38.41
C SER A 83 0.83 -1.59 39.19
N ARG A 84 -0.20 -2.40 39.44
CA ARG A 84 -0.08 -3.69 40.15
C ARG A 84 0.67 -4.75 39.35
N ARG A 85 0.66 -4.64 38.02
CA ARG A 85 1.24 -5.68 37.14
C ARG A 85 2.77 -5.62 37.05
N GLY A 86 3.40 -4.55 37.57
CA GLY A 86 4.85 -4.33 37.48
C GLY A 86 5.27 -3.97 36.05
N TRP A 87 6.07 -2.92 35.86
CA TRP A 87 6.32 -2.39 34.51
C TRP A 87 7.21 -3.29 33.66
N ARG A 88 8.10 -4.08 34.30
CA ARG A 88 9.01 -5.02 33.63
C ARG A 88 8.36 -6.37 33.30
N VAL A 89 7.18 -6.68 33.86
CA VAL A 89 6.50 -7.95 33.61
C VAL A 89 5.84 -7.86 32.23
N GLY A 90 6.59 -8.26 31.21
CA GLY A 90 6.12 -8.36 29.82
C GLY A 90 6.33 -7.12 28.94
N GLY A 91 7.04 -6.07 29.38
CA GLY A 91 7.42 -4.93 28.53
C GLY A 91 6.25 -4.16 27.89
N GLN A 92 5.05 -4.28 28.46
CA GLN A 92 3.80 -3.87 27.80
C GLN A 92 3.72 -2.36 27.57
N VAL A 93 4.26 -1.56 28.49
CA VAL A 93 4.28 -0.09 28.34
C VAL A 93 5.17 0.30 27.17
N GLU A 94 6.36 -0.29 27.07
CA GLU A 94 7.28 -0.08 25.95
C GLU A 94 6.70 -0.55 24.63
N GLU A 95 6.02 -1.70 24.60
CA GLU A 95 5.36 -2.21 23.39
C GLU A 95 4.31 -1.22 22.86
N TRP A 96 3.48 -0.67 23.76
CA TRP A 96 2.50 0.35 23.39
C TRP A 96 3.15 1.67 22.97
N LEU A 97 4.18 2.13 23.68
CA LEU A 97 4.93 3.34 23.31
C LEU A 97 5.58 3.19 21.93
N GLN A 98 6.15 2.02 21.64
CA GLN A 98 6.70 1.71 20.34
C GLN A 98 5.61 1.63 19.26
N ALA A 99 4.46 1.01 19.55
CA ALA A 99 3.33 0.98 18.62
C ALA A 99 2.83 2.39 18.29
N ILE A 100 2.65 3.25 19.30
CA ILE A 100 2.26 4.67 19.11
C ILE A 100 3.32 5.40 18.31
N THR A 101 4.61 5.24 18.62
CA THR A 101 5.71 5.93 17.93
C THR A 101 5.79 5.51 16.47
N ASN A 102 5.56 4.24 16.17
CA ASN A 102 5.58 3.72 14.81
C ASN A 102 4.41 4.26 13.96
N VAL A 103 3.26 4.56 14.58
CA VAL A 103 2.03 5.01 13.89
C VAL A 103 1.91 6.54 13.85
N ALA A 104 2.19 7.21 14.97
CA ALA A 104 1.93 8.63 15.21
C ALA A 104 3.16 9.30 15.88
N PRO A 105 4.29 9.41 15.14
CA PRO A 105 5.58 9.83 15.70
C PRO A 105 5.61 11.29 16.20
N SER A 106 4.65 12.13 15.79
CA SER A 106 4.58 13.54 16.19
C SER A 106 3.60 13.78 17.35
N SER A 107 2.85 12.77 17.76
CA SER A 107 1.72 12.92 18.66
C SER A 107 2.13 12.86 20.14
N PRO A 108 1.62 13.76 21.02
CA PRO A 108 1.95 13.75 22.43
C PRO A 108 1.34 12.54 23.16
N VAL A 109 2.09 11.96 24.09
CA VAL A 109 1.68 10.81 24.90
C VAL A 109 1.70 11.17 26.39
N VAL A 110 0.59 10.93 27.07
CA VAL A 110 0.49 10.98 28.54
C VAL A 110 0.35 9.55 29.05
N ILE A 111 1.23 9.13 29.95
CA ILE A 111 1.15 7.82 30.59
C ILE A 111 0.33 7.95 31.87
N VAL A 112 -0.62 7.04 32.08
CA VAL A 112 -1.51 7.01 33.24
C VAL A 112 -1.36 5.68 33.95
N ALA A 113 -0.73 5.70 35.12
CA ALA A 113 -0.64 4.55 36.02
C ALA A 113 -1.88 4.49 36.91
N THR A 114 -2.75 3.50 36.69
CA THR A 114 -3.96 3.25 37.46
C THR A 114 -3.68 2.38 38.70
N HIS A 115 -4.62 2.35 39.65
CA HIS A 115 -4.56 1.51 40.86
C HIS A 115 -3.37 1.84 41.80
N CYS A 116 -2.94 3.10 41.81
CA CYS A 116 -1.69 3.52 42.43
C CYS A 116 -1.68 3.47 43.98
N THR A 117 -2.84 3.34 44.62
CA THR A 117 -2.95 3.24 46.09
C THR A 117 -2.40 1.92 46.65
N GLU A 118 -2.34 0.86 45.84
CA GLU A 118 -1.98 -0.49 46.30
C GLU A 118 -0.59 -0.99 45.84
N SER A 119 0.09 -0.29 44.91
CA SER A 119 1.48 -0.63 44.50
C SER A 119 2.19 0.52 43.78
N VAL A 120 3.45 0.75 44.15
CA VAL A 120 4.36 1.71 43.51
C VAL A 120 5.37 0.96 42.65
N ALA A 121 4.97 0.54 41.45
CA ALA A 121 5.95 0.14 40.46
C ALA A 121 6.78 1.37 40.05
N ASP A 122 8.11 1.24 40.16
CA ASP A 122 9.11 2.29 39.93
C ASP A 122 9.50 2.32 38.45
N LEU A 123 8.80 3.12 37.64
CA LEU A 123 9.12 3.33 36.23
C LEU A 123 10.40 4.16 36.14
N ASP A 124 11.37 3.74 35.33
CA ASP A 124 12.53 4.59 35.00
C ASP A 124 12.08 5.69 34.01
N GLU A 125 11.51 6.76 34.56
CA GLU A 125 10.96 7.87 33.78
C GLU A 125 12.03 8.56 32.93
N ALA A 126 13.28 8.61 33.42
CA ALA A 126 14.39 9.25 32.72
C ALA A 126 14.77 8.46 31.46
N ASP A 127 14.85 7.13 31.57
CA ASP A 127 15.08 6.26 30.41
C ASP A 127 13.91 6.32 29.41
N LEU A 128 12.67 6.25 29.90
CA LEU A 128 11.49 6.31 29.04
C LEU A 128 11.40 7.62 28.26
N ARG A 129 11.60 8.77 28.92
CA ARG A 129 11.60 10.08 28.24
C ARG A 129 12.76 10.24 27.26
N ARG A 130 13.90 9.61 27.51
CA ARG A 130 15.03 9.59 26.58
C ARG A 130 14.74 8.77 25.32
N ARG A 131 14.14 7.58 25.47
CA ARG A 131 13.78 6.70 24.35
C ARG A 131 12.56 7.21 23.58
N TYR A 132 11.60 7.80 24.28
CA TYR A 132 10.32 8.27 23.76
C TYR A 132 10.10 9.74 24.12
N PRO A 133 10.72 10.69 23.38
CA PRO A 133 10.68 12.12 23.70
C PRO A 133 9.27 12.75 23.58
N ARG A 134 8.30 12.01 23.02
CA ARG A 134 6.89 12.43 22.93
C ARG A 134 6.11 12.22 24.22
N ILE A 135 6.69 11.55 25.23
CA ILE A 135 6.08 11.45 26.56
C ILE A 135 6.09 12.84 27.19
N THR A 136 4.91 13.44 27.30
CA THR A 136 4.75 14.76 27.91
C THR A 136 4.73 14.65 29.42
N ASN A 137 3.96 13.70 29.96
CA ASN A 137 3.83 13.51 31.39
C ASN A 137 3.50 12.05 31.77
N ILE A 138 3.80 11.70 33.02
CA ILE A 138 3.46 10.41 33.63
C ILE A 138 2.68 10.73 34.90
N LEU A 139 1.43 10.30 34.95
CA LEU A 139 0.49 10.61 36.04
C LEU A 139 -0.01 9.34 36.70
N ARG A 140 -0.29 9.42 38.00
CA ARG A 140 -0.81 8.31 38.79
C ARG A 140 -2.26 8.62 39.17
N VAL A 141 -3.16 7.68 38.95
CA VAL A 141 -4.59 7.86 39.21
C VAL A 141 -5.19 6.66 39.92
N ASP A 142 -6.21 6.94 40.73
CA ASP A 142 -7.08 5.92 41.30
C ASP A 142 -8.54 6.33 41.11
N CYS A 143 -9.27 5.56 40.28
CA CYS A 143 -10.65 5.87 39.96
C CYS A 143 -11.63 5.54 41.10
N ARG A 144 -11.21 4.79 42.12
CA ARG A 144 -12.06 4.44 43.27
C ARG A 144 -12.27 5.63 44.20
N ASP A 145 -11.21 6.39 44.46
CA ASP A 145 -11.24 7.56 45.35
C ASP A 145 -11.11 8.90 44.60
N GLY A 146 -10.83 8.87 43.29
CA GLY A 146 -10.69 10.03 42.43
C GLY A 146 -9.31 10.69 42.46
N THR A 147 -8.32 10.08 43.13
CA THR A 147 -6.96 10.60 43.22
C THR A 147 -6.34 10.78 41.84
N GLY A 148 -5.70 11.95 41.61
CA GLY A 148 -4.99 12.26 40.38
C GLY A 148 -5.86 12.56 39.15
N ILE A 149 -7.19 12.34 39.21
CA ILE A 149 -8.09 12.60 38.06
C ILE A 149 -8.17 14.09 37.72
N ALA A 150 -8.15 14.97 38.72
CA ALA A 150 -8.15 16.42 38.48
C ALA A 150 -6.85 16.89 37.79
N GLU A 151 -5.69 16.38 38.23
CA GLU A 151 -4.39 16.66 37.61
C GLU A 151 -4.32 16.11 36.18
N LEU A 152 -4.85 14.91 35.96
CA LEU A 152 -4.96 14.32 34.63
C LEU A 152 -5.84 15.17 33.70
N ARG A 153 -7.00 15.62 34.19
CA ARG A 153 -7.89 16.49 33.43
C ARG A 153 -7.19 17.80 33.05
N GLU A 154 -6.41 18.37 33.96
CA GLU A 154 -5.63 19.59 33.71
C GLU A 154 -4.50 19.37 32.68
N GLU A 155 -3.79 18.25 32.75
CA GLU A 155 -2.77 17.91 31.75
C GLU A 155 -3.38 17.71 30.37
N ILE A 156 -4.48 16.95 30.27
CA ILE A 156 -5.22 16.77 29.01
C ILE A 156 -5.66 18.14 28.47
N ARG A 157 -6.17 19.02 29.34
CA ARG A 157 -6.64 20.35 28.97
C ARG A 157 -5.53 21.23 28.39
N ARG A 158 -4.32 21.21 28.97
CA ARG A 158 -3.15 21.91 28.42
C ARG A 158 -2.72 21.33 27.08
N ARG A 159 -2.53 20.01 27.00
CA ARG A 159 -2.07 19.35 25.76
C ARG A 159 -3.07 19.43 24.62
N ALA A 160 -4.36 19.39 24.93
CA ALA A 160 -5.42 19.54 23.94
C ALA A 160 -5.38 20.92 23.27
N ALA A 161 -5.05 21.97 24.02
CA ALA A 161 -4.92 23.32 23.48
C ALA A 161 -3.75 23.44 22.48
N ASP A 162 -2.65 22.72 22.74
CA ASP A 162 -1.44 22.72 21.89
C ASP A 162 -1.56 21.85 20.63
N LEU A 163 -2.65 21.09 20.46
CA LEU A 163 -2.80 20.20 19.30
C LEU A 163 -2.85 21.01 17.99
N PRO A 164 -2.20 20.56 16.90
CA PRO A 164 -2.03 21.36 15.67
C PRO A 164 -3.32 21.87 15.00
N LEU A 165 -4.44 21.17 15.23
CA LEU A 165 -5.76 21.48 14.68
C LEU A 165 -6.66 22.23 15.67
N MET A 166 -6.30 22.29 16.96
CA MET A 166 -7.08 22.98 17.98
C MET A 166 -6.98 24.50 17.78
N GLY A 167 -8.12 25.20 17.88
CA GLY A 167 -8.17 26.66 17.68
C GLY A 167 -8.00 27.14 16.23
N ARG A 168 -7.83 26.24 15.24
CA ARG A 168 -7.83 26.62 13.82
C ARG A 168 -9.19 27.22 13.44
N ARG A 169 -9.16 28.41 12.85
CA ARG A 169 -10.38 29.11 12.43
C ARG A 169 -10.93 28.48 11.15
N TRP A 170 -12.21 28.14 11.16
CA TRP A 170 -12.95 27.75 9.97
C TRP A 170 -13.77 28.93 9.46
N PRO A 171 -13.98 29.04 8.14
CA PRO A 171 -15.02 29.90 7.59
C PRO A 171 -16.38 29.57 8.25
N ALA A 172 -17.22 30.58 8.45
CA ALA A 172 -18.56 30.38 9.02
C ALA A 172 -19.40 29.40 8.19
N THR A 173 -19.22 29.41 6.86
CA THR A 173 -19.84 28.50 5.90
C THR A 173 -19.44 27.04 6.17
N TRP A 174 -18.16 26.76 6.46
CA TRP A 174 -17.68 25.42 6.80
C TRP A 174 -18.29 24.89 8.10
N ALA A 175 -18.34 25.74 9.14
CA ALA A 175 -18.98 25.38 10.40
C ALA A 175 -20.50 25.18 10.25
N GLY A 176 -21.14 25.91 9.33
CA GLY A 176 -22.53 25.69 8.92
C GLY A 176 -22.71 24.34 8.23
N GLY A 177 -21.91 24.05 7.21
CA GLY A 177 -21.93 22.79 6.45
C GLY A 177 -21.69 21.57 7.33
N ALA A 178 -20.68 21.62 8.21
CA ALA A 178 -20.39 20.53 9.14
C ALA A 178 -21.56 20.24 10.11
N ARG A 179 -22.19 21.28 10.66
CA ARG A 179 -23.37 21.13 11.52
C ARG A 179 -24.57 20.57 10.75
N ARG A 180 -24.76 21.01 9.50
CA ARG A 180 -25.85 20.52 8.65
C ARG A 180 -25.70 19.05 8.30
N LEU A 181 -24.47 18.59 8.02
CA LEU A 181 -24.14 17.18 7.80
C LEU A 181 -24.34 16.35 9.08
N ALA A 182 -23.85 16.83 10.23
CA ALA A 182 -23.98 16.13 11.51
C ALA A 182 -25.43 16.01 12.00
N ALA A 183 -26.32 16.89 11.54
CA ALA A 183 -27.74 16.88 11.87
C ALA A 183 -28.59 16.02 10.90
N GLU A 184 -28.00 15.51 9.81
CA GLU A 184 -28.74 14.68 8.85
C GLU A 184 -29.09 13.33 9.49
N PRO A 185 -30.36 12.87 9.36
CA PRO A 185 -30.75 11.57 9.88
C PRO A 185 -30.12 10.44 9.06
N GLY A 186 -29.68 9.39 9.75
CA GLY A 186 -29.12 8.19 9.13
C GLY A 186 -27.62 8.03 9.42
N ARG A 187 -27.10 6.86 9.06
CA ARG A 187 -25.70 6.47 9.35
C ARG A 187 -24.76 6.75 8.16
N TYR A 188 -25.32 6.89 6.98
CA TYR A 188 -24.61 7.18 5.73
C TYR A 188 -25.53 7.92 4.77
N ILE A 189 -24.93 8.66 3.83
CA ILE A 189 -25.62 9.37 2.74
C ILE A 189 -24.80 9.30 1.46
N THR A 190 -25.42 9.60 0.32
CA THR A 190 -24.66 9.76 -0.93
C THR A 190 -23.83 11.04 -0.89
N THR A 191 -22.71 11.05 -1.60
CA THR A 191 -21.87 12.26 -1.74
C THR A 191 -22.63 13.40 -2.41
N HIS A 192 -23.52 13.10 -3.35
CA HIS A 192 -24.40 14.11 -3.94
C HIS A 192 -25.32 14.74 -2.90
N ARG A 193 -25.92 13.93 -2.01
CA ARG A 193 -26.72 14.44 -0.90
C ARG A 193 -25.86 15.30 0.03
N ALA A 194 -24.67 14.85 0.40
CA ALA A 194 -23.75 15.64 1.23
C ALA A 194 -23.40 17.00 0.59
N GLU A 195 -23.15 17.02 -0.72
CA GLU A 195 -22.88 18.25 -1.48
C GLU A 195 -24.08 19.20 -1.49
N LEU A 196 -25.30 18.69 -1.66
CA LEU A 196 -26.53 19.50 -1.56
C LEU A 196 -26.71 20.09 -0.16
N LEU A 197 -26.49 19.30 0.89
CA LEU A 197 -26.59 19.76 2.28
C LEU A 197 -25.60 20.89 2.60
N MET A 198 -24.38 20.79 2.09
CA MET A 198 -23.38 21.86 2.25
C MET A 198 -23.73 23.10 1.41
N ALA A 199 -24.30 22.92 0.21
CA ALA A 199 -24.78 24.03 -0.62
C ALA A 199 -25.95 24.77 0.05
N GLU A 200 -26.91 24.06 0.64
CA GLU A 200 -27.99 24.62 1.46
C GLU A 200 -27.46 25.46 2.64
N ALA A 201 -26.27 25.11 3.15
CA ALA A 201 -25.58 25.85 4.21
C ALA A 201 -24.74 27.05 3.69
N GLY A 202 -24.84 27.38 2.40
CA GLY A 202 -24.15 28.52 1.77
C GLY A 202 -22.74 28.22 1.27
N MET A 203 -22.37 26.94 1.07
CA MET A 203 -21.10 26.56 0.44
C MET A 203 -21.30 26.28 -1.05
N ASP A 204 -21.23 27.33 -1.87
CA ASP A 204 -21.49 27.21 -3.31
C ASP A 204 -20.32 26.58 -4.08
N ASP A 205 -19.07 26.80 -3.64
CA ASP A 205 -17.87 26.29 -4.29
C ASP A 205 -17.69 24.77 -4.07
N PRO A 206 -17.71 23.95 -5.14
CA PRO A 206 -17.45 22.51 -5.05
C PRO A 206 -16.08 22.16 -4.43
N VAL A 207 -15.05 22.99 -4.63
CA VAL A 207 -13.70 22.75 -4.10
C VAL A 207 -13.72 22.88 -2.58
N GLU A 208 -14.39 23.91 -2.05
CA GLU A 208 -14.57 24.08 -0.61
C GLU A 208 -15.38 22.94 0.01
N ARG A 209 -16.46 22.49 -0.64
CA ARG A 209 -17.25 21.34 -0.17
C ARG A 209 -16.41 20.07 -0.07
N ARG A 210 -15.55 19.81 -1.06
CA ARG A 210 -14.62 18.67 -1.04
C ARG A 210 -13.59 18.80 0.09
N ALA A 211 -13.04 19.99 0.29
CA ALA A 211 -12.08 20.26 1.35
C ALA A 211 -12.69 20.06 2.74
N LEU A 212 -13.96 20.44 2.94
CA LEU A 212 -14.67 20.19 4.19
C LEU A 212 -14.88 18.69 4.45
N LEU A 213 -15.31 17.92 3.45
CA LEU A 213 -15.46 16.46 3.61
C LEU A 213 -14.13 15.80 4.02
N ASN A 214 -13.02 16.16 3.36
CA ASN A 214 -11.70 15.68 3.73
C ASN A 214 -11.32 16.09 5.15
N ALA A 215 -11.58 17.34 5.55
CA ALA A 215 -11.30 17.81 6.90
C ALA A 215 -12.14 17.10 7.98
N LEU A 216 -13.39 16.75 7.69
CA LEU A 216 -14.24 15.96 8.59
C LEU A 216 -13.78 14.50 8.66
N HIS A 217 -13.33 13.94 7.53
CA HIS A 217 -12.73 12.61 7.46
C HIS A 217 -11.45 12.51 8.29
N ASP A 218 -10.53 13.46 8.12
CA ASP A 218 -9.27 13.54 8.87
C ASP A 218 -9.50 13.69 10.39
N ARG A 219 -10.65 14.25 10.79
CA ARG A 219 -11.06 14.39 12.20
C ARG A 219 -11.77 13.14 12.75
N GLY A 220 -11.96 12.11 11.92
CA GLY A 220 -12.72 10.90 12.25
C GLY A 220 -14.19 11.17 12.56
N GLN A 221 -14.75 12.28 12.07
CA GLN A 221 -16.17 12.60 12.26
C GLN A 221 -17.05 11.91 11.23
N ILE A 222 -16.51 11.68 10.04
CA ILE A 222 -17.14 10.94 8.94
C ILE A 222 -16.11 10.02 8.28
N LEU A 223 -16.55 9.07 7.46
CA LEU A 223 -15.67 8.37 6.51
C LEU A 223 -16.06 8.75 5.08
N HIS A 224 -15.11 9.28 4.32
CA HIS A 224 -15.31 9.58 2.90
C HIS A 224 -14.02 9.35 2.12
N PHE A 225 -14.07 8.47 1.13
CA PHE A 225 -12.92 8.11 0.30
C PHE A 225 -13.05 8.78 -1.06
N ALA A 226 -12.77 10.08 -1.12
CA ALA A 226 -12.94 10.90 -2.32
C ALA A 226 -12.20 10.37 -3.57
N ASN A 227 -11.06 9.70 -3.36
CA ASN A 227 -10.22 9.19 -4.44
C ASN A 227 -10.60 7.78 -4.91
N ASP A 228 -11.33 7.03 -4.09
CA ASP A 228 -11.69 5.64 -4.35
C ASP A 228 -12.82 5.53 -5.39
N PRO A 229 -12.68 4.72 -6.46
CA PRO A 229 -13.68 4.62 -7.51
C PRO A 229 -15.07 4.11 -7.05
N GLU A 230 -15.13 3.25 -6.03
CA GLU A 230 -16.37 2.63 -5.53
C GLU A 230 -16.93 3.41 -4.34
N LEU A 231 -16.07 3.83 -3.41
CA LEU A 231 -16.47 4.46 -2.15
C LEU A 231 -16.70 5.97 -2.25
N ARG A 232 -16.23 6.64 -3.32
CA ARG A 232 -16.38 8.10 -3.48
C ARG A 232 -17.80 8.62 -3.49
N TYR A 233 -18.78 7.75 -3.71
CA TYR A 233 -20.20 8.07 -3.82
C TYR A 233 -20.95 7.98 -2.49
N THR A 234 -20.30 7.47 -1.44
CA THR A 234 -20.89 7.26 -0.12
C THR A 234 -20.12 8.03 0.93
N VAL A 235 -20.84 8.73 1.80
CA VAL A 235 -20.31 9.40 2.99
C VAL A 235 -20.91 8.72 4.20
N VAL A 236 -20.06 8.08 5.02
CA VAL A 236 -20.49 7.50 6.30
C VAL A 236 -20.49 8.61 7.34
N LEU A 237 -21.66 8.91 7.91
CA LEU A 237 -21.85 9.94 8.92
C LEU A 237 -21.52 9.44 10.33
N GLU A 238 -21.64 8.12 10.57
CA GLU A 238 -21.38 7.48 11.86
C GLU A 238 -20.28 6.40 11.71
N PRO A 239 -18.99 6.74 11.88
CA PRO A 239 -17.89 5.78 11.74
C PRO A 239 -17.98 4.58 12.69
N THR A 240 -18.44 4.79 13.92
CA THR A 240 -18.60 3.75 14.96
C THR A 240 -19.55 2.63 14.54
N TRP A 241 -20.52 2.93 13.67
CA TRP A 241 -21.41 1.92 13.13
C TRP A 241 -20.70 0.98 12.13
N VAL A 242 -19.77 1.50 11.32
CA VAL A 242 -18.95 0.67 10.42
C VAL A 242 -18.06 -0.26 11.23
N ASP A 243 -17.47 0.23 12.33
CA ASP A 243 -16.66 -0.59 13.22
C ASP A 243 -17.44 -1.77 13.78
N ALA A 244 -18.66 -1.53 14.28
CA ALA A 244 -19.52 -2.58 14.80
C ALA A 244 -19.83 -3.67 13.76
N LEU A 245 -19.99 -3.27 12.49
CA LEU A 245 -20.23 -4.22 11.39
C LEU A 245 -18.98 -5.03 11.03
N ILE A 246 -17.80 -4.39 10.98
CA ILE A 246 -16.55 -5.09 10.73
C ILE A 246 -16.24 -6.06 11.89
N THR A 247 -16.41 -5.63 13.14
CA THR A 247 -16.27 -6.48 14.32
C THR A 247 -17.18 -7.70 14.25
N ARG A 248 -18.42 -7.55 13.79
CA ARG A 248 -19.36 -8.67 13.60
C ARG A 248 -18.82 -9.73 12.62
N VAL A 249 -18.16 -9.31 11.54
CA VAL A 249 -17.50 -10.23 10.60
C VAL A 249 -16.30 -10.89 11.24
N LEU A 250 -15.48 -10.11 11.95
CA LEU A 250 -14.29 -10.61 12.64
C LEU A 250 -14.66 -11.60 13.76
N ASP A 251 -15.75 -11.42 14.48
CA ASP A 251 -16.15 -12.29 15.59
C ASP A 251 -16.94 -13.52 15.14
N SER A 252 -17.22 -13.66 13.83
CA SER A 252 -17.96 -14.78 13.31
C SER A 252 -17.14 -16.09 13.36
N GLN A 253 -17.65 -17.05 14.13
CA GLN A 253 -17.05 -18.38 14.20
C GLN A 253 -17.09 -19.12 12.85
N GLU A 254 -18.11 -18.91 12.01
CA GLU A 254 -18.17 -19.53 10.68
C GLU A 254 -17.00 -19.05 9.80
N VAL A 255 -16.69 -17.75 9.84
CA VAL A 255 -15.57 -17.18 9.08
C VAL A 255 -14.24 -17.76 9.59
N VAL A 256 -14.09 -17.92 10.91
CA VAL A 256 -12.91 -18.53 11.53
C VAL A 256 -12.75 -20.00 11.10
N ASP A 257 -13.80 -20.80 11.23
CA ASP A 257 -13.77 -22.24 10.93
C ASP A 257 -13.49 -22.52 9.45
N ARG A 258 -13.86 -21.57 8.58
CA ARG A 258 -13.61 -21.62 7.13
C ARG A 258 -12.31 -20.94 6.71
N GLY A 259 -11.40 -20.66 7.65
CA GLY A 259 -10.08 -20.10 7.36
C GLY A 259 -10.11 -18.70 6.77
N GLY A 260 -11.10 -17.90 7.14
CA GLY A 260 -11.30 -16.52 6.68
C GLY A 260 -12.26 -16.37 5.50
N LEU A 261 -12.79 -17.45 4.93
CA LEU A 261 -13.72 -17.37 3.79
C LEU A 261 -15.11 -16.93 4.24
N LEU A 262 -15.61 -15.84 3.64
CA LEU A 262 -16.96 -15.32 3.82
C LEU A 262 -17.84 -15.74 2.65
N SER A 263 -18.91 -16.50 2.90
CA SER A 263 -19.85 -16.91 1.84
C SER A 263 -20.92 -15.88 1.56
N ARG A 264 -21.54 -15.94 0.37
CA ARG A 264 -22.70 -15.11 -0.02
C ARG A 264 -23.83 -15.24 1.00
N ALA A 265 -24.13 -16.47 1.41
CA ALA A 265 -25.21 -16.79 2.34
C ALA A 265 -24.92 -16.23 3.74
N HIS A 266 -23.71 -16.47 4.26
CA HIS A 266 -23.32 -15.97 5.58
C HIS A 266 -23.23 -14.43 5.60
N ARG A 267 -22.77 -13.82 4.52
CA ARG A 267 -22.78 -12.36 4.34
C ARG A 267 -24.19 -11.78 4.42
N ALA A 268 -25.15 -12.40 3.74
CA ALA A 268 -26.56 -11.99 3.79
C ALA A 268 -27.18 -12.18 5.19
N GLU A 269 -26.70 -13.16 5.96
CA GLU A 269 -27.06 -13.34 7.37
C GLU A 269 -26.46 -12.27 8.27
N LEU A 270 -25.15 -12.00 8.15
CA LEU A 270 -24.47 -10.99 8.96
C LEU A 270 -25.04 -9.59 8.75
N TRP A 271 -25.61 -9.32 7.57
CA TRP A 271 -26.14 -8.01 7.17
C TRP A 271 -27.66 -8.00 7.02
N ARG A 272 -28.36 -8.96 7.63
CA ARG A 272 -29.82 -9.10 7.53
C ARG A 272 -30.57 -7.91 8.13
N ASP A 273 -29.92 -7.14 9.00
CA ASP A 273 -30.38 -5.90 9.64
C ASP A 273 -30.09 -4.63 8.84
N LEU A 274 -29.45 -4.75 7.67
CA LEU A 274 -29.21 -3.61 6.77
C LEU A 274 -30.40 -3.45 5.82
N ASP A 275 -31.08 -2.32 5.91
CA ASP A 275 -32.27 -2.00 5.09
C ASP A 275 -31.95 -1.81 3.59
N ASP A 276 -30.67 -1.63 3.22
CA ASP A 276 -30.21 -1.38 1.84
C ASP A 276 -29.28 -2.51 1.33
N PRO A 277 -29.67 -3.26 0.28
CA PRO A 277 -28.83 -4.28 -0.35
C PRO A 277 -27.50 -3.76 -0.91
N GLY A 278 -27.42 -2.50 -1.36
CA GLY A 278 -26.21 -1.88 -1.90
C GLY A 278 -25.16 -1.54 -0.83
N LEU A 279 -25.57 -1.48 0.42
CA LEU A 279 -24.69 -1.18 1.55
C LEU A 279 -23.73 -2.33 1.84
N GLY A 280 -24.15 -3.57 1.62
CA GLY A 280 -23.29 -4.75 1.78
C GLY A 280 -22.06 -4.69 0.86
N GLU A 281 -22.24 -4.32 -0.41
CA GLU A 281 -21.11 -4.14 -1.34
C GLU A 281 -20.21 -2.97 -0.93
N THR A 282 -20.80 -1.89 -0.41
CA THR A 282 -20.04 -0.75 0.11
C THR A 282 -19.18 -1.17 1.32
N LEU A 283 -19.71 -2.01 2.21
CA LEU A 283 -18.97 -2.53 3.37
C LEU A 283 -17.85 -3.48 2.95
N THR A 284 -18.08 -4.36 1.96
CA THR A 284 -16.99 -5.15 1.38
C THR A 284 -15.90 -4.26 0.82
N ALA A 285 -16.25 -3.25 0.01
CA ALA A 285 -15.29 -2.30 -0.53
C ALA A 285 -14.55 -1.50 0.57
N LEU A 286 -15.22 -1.17 1.69
CA LEU A 286 -14.57 -0.58 2.86
C LEU A 286 -13.55 -1.54 3.49
N MET A 287 -13.91 -2.81 3.69
CA MET A 287 -12.97 -3.82 4.21
C MET A 287 -11.77 -4.03 3.28
N GLU A 288 -11.97 -3.98 1.97
CA GLU A 288 -10.90 -4.01 0.95
C GLU A 288 -10.01 -2.77 1.06
N ARG A 289 -10.61 -1.58 1.16
CA ARG A 289 -9.91 -0.31 1.37
C ARG A 289 -9.06 -0.31 2.64
N PHE A 290 -9.50 -1.07 3.62
CA PHE A 290 -8.85 -1.25 4.91
C PHE A 290 -7.82 -2.39 4.93
N ASP A 291 -7.62 -3.09 3.81
CA ASP A 291 -6.76 -4.28 3.67
C ASP A 291 -7.15 -5.41 4.66
N LEU A 292 -8.42 -5.48 5.06
CA LEU A 292 -8.96 -6.51 5.97
C LEU A 292 -9.56 -7.70 5.22
N ALA A 293 -9.94 -7.50 3.97
CA ALA A 293 -10.46 -8.54 3.11
C ALA A 293 -10.15 -8.25 1.64
N TYR A 294 -10.31 -9.26 0.79
CA TYR A 294 -10.38 -9.09 -0.66
C TYR A 294 -11.45 -10.00 -1.26
N ARG A 295 -12.10 -9.57 -2.33
CA ARG A 295 -13.15 -10.35 -3.01
C ARG A 295 -12.59 -11.60 -3.66
N THR A 296 -13.33 -12.70 -3.53
CA THR A 296 -13.04 -14.01 -4.14
C THR A 296 -14.11 -14.45 -5.13
N ASP A 297 -15.04 -13.54 -5.49
CA ASP A 297 -16.21 -13.75 -6.33
C ASP A 297 -15.88 -14.17 -7.79
N ALA A 298 -15.27 -15.34 -7.98
CA ALA A 298 -15.13 -15.93 -9.31
C ALA A 298 -16.51 -16.45 -9.79
N PRO A 299 -16.83 -16.35 -11.10
CA PRO A 299 -18.08 -16.90 -11.63
C PRO A 299 -18.28 -18.38 -11.24
N GLY A 300 -19.34 -18.68 -10.49
CA GLY A 300 -19.67 -20.04 -10.03
C GLY A 300 -19.14 -20.42 -8.63
N GLN A 301 -18.54 -19.50 -7.87
CA GLN A 301 -18.16 -19.72 -6.47
C GLN A 301 -19.16 -19.08 -5.49
N ASP A 302 -19.42 -19.76 -4.37
CA ASP A 302 -20.28 -19.27 -3.28
C ASP A 302 -19.58 -18.29 -2.33
N ASP A 303 -18.25 -18.19 -2.39
CA ASP A 303 -17.44 -17.37 -1.50
C ASP A 303 -17.24 -15.95 -2.06
N VAL A 304 -17.63 -14.94 -1.28
CA VAL A 304 -17.55 -13.52 -1.70
C VAL A 304 -16.22 -12.87 -1.41
N ALA A 305 -15.58 -13.23 -0.31
CA ALA A 305 -14.39 -12.55 0.17
C ALA A 305 -13.56 -13.44 1.11
N LEU A 306 -12.26 -13.17 1.16
CA LEU A 306 -11.36 -13.72 2.17
C LEU A 306 -10.99 -12.63 3.17
N VAL A 307 -11.29 -12.84 4.45
CA VAL A 307 -10.96 -11.98 5.58
C VAL A 307 -9.58 -12.35 6.11
N VAL A 308 -8.57 -11.53 5.82
CA VAL A 308 -7.16 -11.88 6.05
C VAL A 308 -6.77 -11.97 7.53
N GLU A 309 -7.49 -11.26 8.41
CA GLU A 309 -7.28 -11.34 9.87
C GLU A 309 -7.77 -12.67 10.47
N ARG A 310 -8.52 -13.48 9.70
CA ARG A 310 -9.04 -14.79 10.12
C ARG A 310 -8.39 -15.96 9.38
N LEU A 311 -7.21 -15.72 8.82
CA LEU A 311 -6.37 -16.76 8.24
C LEU A 311 -5.89 -17.76 9.32
N PRO A 312 -5.68 -19.04 8.96
CA PRO A 312 -5.13 -20.03 9.88
C PRO A 312 -3.77 -19.61 10.45
N ALA A 313 -3.43 -20.02 11.68
CA ALA A 313 -2.16 -19.65 12.30
C ALA A 313 -0.92 -20.34 11.68
N GLY A 314 -1.09 -21.59 11.24
CA GLY A 314 -0.02 -22.43 10.71
C GLY A 314 0.04 -22.47 9.19
N ALA A 315 1.25 -22.56 8.64
CA ALA A 315 1.47 -22.79 7.22
C ALA A 315 0.94 -24.19 6.81
N PRO A 316 0.40 -24.35 5.58
CA PRO A 316 -0.03 -25.66 5.08
C PRO A 316 1.12 -26.66 4.98
N ALA A 317 0.83 -27.94 5.25
CA ALA A 317 1.84 -29.00 5.28
C ALA A 317 2.55 -29.25 3.93
N GLU A 318 1.87 -28.96 2.81
CA GLU A 318 2.37 -29.19 1.44
C GLU A 318 3.25 -28.06 0.90
N LEU A 319 3.29 -26.91 1.58
CA LEU A 319 4.04 -25.72 1.18
C LEU A 319 5.53 -26.01 0.92
N PRO A 320 6.27 -26.74 1.80
CA PRO A 320 7.70 -26.97 1.59
C PRO A 320 8.03 -27.82 0.36
N VAL A 321 7.08 -28.64 -0.11
CA VAL A 321 7.24 -29.45 -1.33
C VAL A 321 7.06 -28.55 -2.55
N THR A 322 5.92 -27.86 -2.62
CA THR A 322 5.58 -26.93 -3.70
C THR A 322 6.64 -25.84 -3.88
N TRP A 323 7.13 -25.28 -2.77
CA TRP A 323 8.15 -24.23 -2.80
C TRP A 323 9.50 -24.72 -3.34
N ARG A 324 9.90 -25.95 -3.03
CA ARG A 324 11.14 -26.54 -3.57
C ARG A 324 11.05 -26.77 -5.08
N GLN A 325 9.90 -27.25 -5.55
CA GLN A 325 9.68 -27.51 -6.98
C GLN A 325 9.80 -26.27 -7.86
N ALA A 326 9.61 -25.05 -7.29
CA ALA A 326 9.80 -23.81 -8.04
C ALA A 326 11.23 -23.61 -8.57
N LEU A 327 12.24 -24.30 -8.01
CA LEU A 327 13.63 -24.28 -8.51
C LEU A 327 13.96 -25.43 -9.46
N ASP A 328 13.05 -26.40 -9.65
CA ASP A 328 13.30 -27.54 -10.55
C ASP A 328 13.22 -27.13 -12.04
N VAL A 329 12.75 -25.91 -12.32
CA VAL A 329 12.67 -25.34 -13.67
C VAL A 329 14.07 -24.93 -14.14
N PRO A 330 14.52 -25.41 -15.33
CA PRO A 330 15.81 -25.01 -15.89
C PRO A 330 15.94 -23.49 -16.04
N GLY A 331 17.05 -22.92 -15.55
CA GLY A 331 17.29 -21.47 -15.59
C GLY A 331 16.66 -20.69 -14.44
N ALA A 332 15.92 -21.34 -13.53
CA ALA A 332 15.36 -20.67 -12.37
C ALA A 332 16.44 -20.11 -11.44
N THR A 333 16.29 -18.85 -11.06
CA THR A 333 17.11 -18.16 -10.08
C THR A 333 16.25 -17.76 -8.88
N GLU A 334 16.92 -17.39 -7.77
CA GLU A 334 16.27 -16.95 -6.55
C GLU A 334 16.75 -15.55 -6.19
N LEU A 335 15.79 -14.66 -5.91
CA LEU A 335 16.00 -13.37 -5.28
C LEU A 335 15.38 -13.36 -3.90
N ARG A 336 16.07 -12.77 -2.92
CA ARG A 336 15.57 -12.70 -1.55
C ARG A 336 15.90 -11.37 -0.93
N ILE A 337 14.95 -10.84 -0.18
CA ILE A 337 15.14 -9.74 0.74
C ILE A 337 14.59 -10.08 2.12
N THR A 338 15.32 -9.63 3.14
CA THR A 338 15.01 -9.80 4.55
C THR A 338 14.72 -8.42 5.13
N TYR A 339 13.51 -8.24 5.66
CA TYR A 339 13.13 -7.05 6.42
C TYR A 339 13.28 -7.35 7.92
N LYS A 340 14.27 -6.72 8.56
CA LYS A 340 14.41 -6.75 10.02
C LYS A 340 13.68 -5.53 10.59
N LEU A 341 12.64 -5.80 11.36
CA LEU A 341 11.81 -4.76 11.97
C LEU A 341 12.32 -4.46 13.39
N SER A 342 12.24 -3.18 13.80
CA SER A 342 12.60 -2.78 15.16
C SER A 342 11.64 -3.32 16.21
N SER A 343 10.39 -3.62 15.83
CA SER A 343 9.38 -4.22 16.71
C SER A 343 8.27 -4.94 15.95
N ARG A 344 7.58 -5.88 16.61
CA ARG A 344 6.47 -6.64 16.01
C ARG A 344 5.26 -5.72 15.91
N GLN A 345 4.59 -5.74 14.77
CA GLN A 345 3.39 -4.95 14.57
C GLN A 345 2.28 -5.83 13.97
N ALA A 346 1.05 -5.63 14.45
CA ALA A 346 -0.11 -6.36 13.96
C ALA A 346 -0.45 -5.96 12.53
N GLY A 347 -0.83 -6.92 11.69
CA GLY A 347 -1.35 -6.64 10.35
C GLY A 347 -0.32 -6.67 9.20
N ILE A 348 0.99 -6.75 9.47
CA ILE A 348 1.99 -6.62 8.38
C ILE A 348 1.84 -7.72 7.32
N PRO A 349 1.85 -9.03 7.65
CA PRO A 349 1.63 -10.06 6.64
C PRO A 349 0.20 -10.02 6.05
N SER A 350 -0.83 -9.81 6.88
CA SER A 350 -2.23 -9.84 6.44
C SER A 350 -2.55 -8.71 5.45
N TRP A 351 -2.08 -7.48 5.69
CA TRP A 351 -2.27 -6.38 4.73
C TRP A 351 -1.55 -6.62 3.42
N PHE A 352 -0.35 -7.21 3.45
CA PHE A 352 0.33 -7.59 2.23
C PHE A 352 -0.45 -8.66 1.46
N ILE A 353 -1.04 -9.64 2.16
CA ILE A 353 -1.89 -10.66 1.55
C ILE A 353 -3.13 -10.04 0.90
N ALA A 354 -3.81 -9.11 1.60
CA ALA A 354 -4.97 -8.43 1.06
C ALA A 354 -4.62 -7.58 -0.16
N ARG A 355 -3.48 -6.89 -0.13
CA ARG A 355 -3.04 -5.99 -1.20
C ARG A 355 -2.53 -6.75 -2.43
N GLU A 356 -1.78 -7.83 -2.25
CA GLU A 356 -1.21 -8.64 -3.34
C GLU A 356 -2.09 -9.84 -3.74
N HIS A 357 -3.38 -9.80 -3.41
CA HIS A 357 -4.31 -10.91 -3.63
C HIS A 357 -4.45 -11.34 -5.11
N ARG A 358 -4.17 -10.45 -6.07
CA ARG A 358 -4.18 -10.78 -7.52
C ARG A 358 -3.18 -11.88 -7.89
N PHE A 359 -2.13 -12.07 -7.07
CA PHE A 359 -1.14 -13.12 -7.24
C PHE A 359 -1.39 -14.32 -6.33
N THR A 360 -2.53 -14.38 -5.65
CA THR A 360 -2.81 -15.45 -4.69
C THR A 360 -2.82 -16.82 -5.36
N THR A 361 -2.15 -17.78 -4.73
CA THR A 361 -2.28 -19.21 -5.07
C THR A 361 -3.44 -19.87 -4.31
N GLY A 362 -4.10 -19.14 -3.42
CA GLY A 362 -5.02 -19.68 -2.41
C GLY A 362 -4.32 -20.20 -1.15
N VAL A 363 -2.99 -20.19 -1.10
CA VAL A 363 -2.19 -20.62 0.06
C VAL A 363 -1.73 -19.40 0.86
N ALA A 364 -2.42 -19.14 1.97
CA ALA A 364 -2.10 -18.06 2.90
C ALA A 364 -2.38 -18.50 4.35
N TRP A 365 -1.63 -17.94 5.30
CA TRP A 365 -1.81 -18.13 6.74
C TRP A 365 -1.42 -16.83 7.46
N ALA A 366 -1.68 -16.73 8.76
CA ALA A 366 -1.51 -15.50 9.54
C ALA A 366 -0.08 -14.91 9.49
N ARG A 367 0.93 -15.72 9.13
CA ARG A 367 2.34 -15.32 9.08
C ARG A 367 2.97 -15.37 7.70
N GLY A 368 2.21 -15.65 6.64
CA GLY A 368 2.81 -15.74 5.32
C GLY A 368 1.86 -16.14 4.19
N VAL A 369 2.40 -16.07 2.98
CA VAL A 369 1.64 -16.31 1.75
C VAL A 369 2.53 -16.80 0.63
N LEU A 370 1.96 -17.69 -0.19
CA LEU A 370 2.54 -18.11 -1.45
C LEU A 370 1.81 -17.41 -2.61
N LEU A 371 2.56 -16.63 -3.37
CA LEU A 371 2.08 -15.88 -4.52
C LEU A 371 2.67 -16.44 -5.82
N ARG A 372 1.96 -16.25 -6.93
CA ARG A 372 2.39 -16.66 -8.26
C ARG A 372 2.07 -15.58 -9.28
N HIS A 373 3.06 -15.30 -10.12
CA HIS A 373 2.94 -14.42 -11.27
C HIS A 373 3.14 -15.22 -12.55
N HIS A 374 2.27 -15.01 -13.54
CA HIS A 374 2.35 -15.64 -14.85
C HIS A 374 2.76 -14.61 -15.92
N HIS A 375 4.02 -14.65 -16.36
CA HIS A 375 4.49 -13.87 -17.51
C HIS A 375 4.34 -14.71 -18.81
N GLY A 376 3.09 -14.99 -19.21
CA GLY A 376 2.80 -15.76 -20.43
C GLY A 376 3.07 -17.27 -20.34
N PRO A 377 3.04 -18.00 -21.47
CA PRO A 377 3.17 -19.45 -21.48
C PRO A 377 4.56 -19.90 -21.00
N GLY A 378 4.62 -20.68 -19.93
CA GLY A 378 5.83 -21.36 -19.46
C GLY A 378 6.75 -20.57 -18.50
N HIS A 379 6.45 -19.31 -18.21
CA HIS A 379 7.28 -18.45 -17.35
C HIS A 379 6.50 -18.01 -16.09
N ALA A 380 6.34 -18.93 -15.14
CA ALA A 380 5.72 -18.64 -13.85
C ALA A 380 6.79 -18.33 -12.80
N ALA A 381 6.69 -17.18 -12.14
CA ALA A 381 7.47 -16.85 -10.96
C ALA A 381 6.64 -17.11 -9.70
N MET A 382 7.25 -17.72 -8.70
CA MET A 382 6.66 -18.01 -7.40
C MET A 382 7.30 -17.11 -6.36
N ALA A 383 6.52 -16.52 -5.47
CA ALA A 383 7.01 -15.73 -4.36
C ALA A 383 6.47 -16.24 -3.03
N LEU A 384 7.31 -16.21 -2.01
CA LEU A 384 7.00 -16.63 -0.66
C LEU A 384 7.36 -15.49 0.30
N LEU A 385 6.36 -15.01 1.03
CA LEU A 385 6.55 -14.06 2.13
C LEU A 385 6.26 -14.76 3.46
N GLU A 386 7.19 -14.69 4.41
CA GLU A 386 7.06 -15.35 5.72
C GLU A 386 7.64 -14.50 6.86
N ASP A 387 6.91 -14.44 7.98
CA ASP A 387 7.37 -13.95 9.28
C ASP A 387 7.92 -15.12 10.12
N ASP A 388 9.18 -15.03 10.54
CA ASP A 388 9.88 -16.10 11.24
C ASP A 388 9.55 -16.23 12.73
N ASP A 389 8.61 -15.44 13.25
CA ASP A 389 8.11 -15.47 14.63
C ASP A 389 9.21 -15.31 15.71
N ARG A 390 10.35 -14.73 15.32
CA ARG A 390 11.41 -14.41 16.28
C ARG A 390 11.05 -13.22 17.13
N ALA A 391 11.74 -13.11 18.27
CA ALA A 391 11.64 -11.97 19.18
C ALA A 391 11.94 -10.64 18.47
N GLN A 392 12.96 -10.62 17.60
CA GLN A 392 13.12 -9.57 16.60
C GLN A 392 12.42 -10.00 15.31
N PRO A 393 11.31 -9.36 14.92
CA PRO A 393 10.54 -9.80 13.77
C PRO A 393 11.36 -9.65 12.49
N THR A 394 11.47 -10.76 11.77
CA THR A 394 12.17 -10.81 10.50
C THR A 394 11.25 -11.38 9.45
N ILE A 395 10.90 -10.56 8.47
CA ILE A 395 10.04 -10.95 7.36
C ILE A 395 10.92 -11.22 6.15
N ARG A 396 10.79 -12.39 5.53
CA ARG A 396 11.54 -12.76 4.33
C ARG A 396 10.61 -12.76 3.15
N LEU A 397 10.97 -12.04 2.10
CA LEU A 397 10.35 -12.11 0.78
C LEU A 397 11.34 -12.79 -0.17
N THR A 398 10.96 -13.96 -0.68
CA THR A 398 11.79 -14.72 -1.62
C THR A 398 11.00 -14.93 -2.91
N VAL A 399 11.63 -14.71 -4.06
CA VAL A 399 11.05 -14.92 -5.39
C VAL A 399 11.91 -15.89 -6.18
N ARG A 400 11.26 -16.87 -6.81
CA ARG A 400 11.88 -17.94 -7.59
C ARG A 400 11.24 -17.99 -8.97
N GLY A 401 12.05 -18.10 -10.00
CA GLY A 401 11.57 -18.22 -11.37
C GLY A 401 12.72 -18.03 -12.35
N VAL A 402 12.45 -18.17 -13.64
CA VAL A 402 13.46 -17.91 -14.69
C VAL A 402 13.89 -16.43 -14.65
N GLU A 403 12.93 -15.53 -14.43
CA GLU A 403 13.15 -14.08 -14.33
C GLU A 403 12.49 -13.52 -13.06
N PRO A 404 13.08 -13.74 -11.87
CA PRO A 404 12.42 -13.40 -10.60
C PRO A 404 12.39 -11.89 -10.32
N HIS A 405 13.21 -11.08 -11.00
CA HIS A 405 13.38 -9.65 -10.70
C HIS A 405 12.09 -8.85 -10.87
N ALA A 406 11.39 -8.99 -12.00
CA ALA A 406 10.18 -8.20 -12.27
C ALA A 406 9.14 -8.40 -11.16
N PHE A 407 8.90 -9.67 -10.77
CA PHE A 407 7.98 -10.00 -9.69
C PHE A 407 8.50 -9.56 -8.31
N TYR A 408 9.80 -9.74 -8.06
CA TYR A 408 10.45 -9.25 -6.84
C TYR A 408 10.28 -7.74 -6.64
N SER A 409 10.50 -6.92 -7.67
CA SER A 409 10.38 -5.46 -7.56
C SER A 409 8.98 -5.01 -7.19
N ILE A 410 7.95 -5.65 -7.78
CA ILE A 410 6.53 -5.35 -7.48
C ILE A 410 6.23 -5.64 -6.02
N LEU A 411 6.59 -6.84 -5.54
CA LEU A 411 6.32 -7.25 -4.18
C LEU A 411 7.16 -6.46 -3.17
N HIS A 412 8.39 -6.09 -3.53
CA HIS A 412 9.25 -5.23 -2.71
C HIS A 412 8.69 -3.81 -2.57
N GLU A 413 8.24 -3.20 -3.67
CA GLU A 413 7.59 -1.89 -3.67
C GLU A 413 6.30 -1.94 -2.85
N GLY A 414 5.42 -2.91 -3.11
CA GLY A 414 4.15 -3.06 -2.39
C GLY A 414 4.35 -3.24 -0.89
N PHE A 415 5.28 -4.11 -0.48
CA PHE A 415 5.58 -4.35 0.92
C PHE A 415 6.20 -3.12 1.60
N THR A 416 7.18 -2.48 0.97
CA THR A 416 7.83 -1.26 1.50
C THR A 416 6.83 -0.11 1.59
N GLY A 417 5.93 0.03 0.60
CA GLY A 417 4.85 0.99 0.59
C GLY A 417 3.87 0.81 1.75
N ILE A 418 3.44 -0.42 2.03
CA ILE A 418 2.60 -0.73 3.21
C ILE A 418 3.29 -0.29 4.50
N LEU A 419 4.58 -0.64 4.67
CA LEU A 419 5.32 -0.29 5.87
C LEU A 419 5.46 1.23 6.04
N ALA A 420 5.76 1.97 4.97
CA ALA A 420 5.91 3.42 5.01
C ALA A 420 4.58 4.15 5.24
N GLU A 421 3.51 3.73 4.56
CA GLU A 421 2.16 4.32 4.69
C GLU A 421 1.59 4.07 6.08
N ARG A 422 1.69 2.83 6.57
CA ARG A 422 1.07 2.43 7.83
C ARG A 422 1.97 2.80 9.00
N TYR A 423 3.27 2.49 8.96
CA TYR A 423 4.21 2.69 10.07
C TYR A 423 5.36 3.66 9.73
N PRO A 424 5.08 4.96 9.55
CA PRO A 424 6.12 5.93 9.22
C PRO A 424 7.26 6.01 10.25
N GLY A 425 7.01 5.63 11.51
CA GLY A 425 8.02 5.63 12.58
C GLY A 425 8.74 4.28 12.78
N LEU A 426 8.39 3.22 12.04
CA LEU A 426 8.99 1.90 12.22
C LEU A 426 10.40 1.84 11.63
N GLY A 427 11.36 1.40 12.45
CA GLY A 427 12.71 1.12 11.96
C GLY A 427 12.72 -0.16 11.13
N VAL A 428 12.99 -0.03 9.83
CA VAL A 428 13.06 -1.15 8.89
C VAL A 428 14.45 -1.23 8.30
N GLN A 429 15.16 -2.33 8.54
CA GLN A 429 16.41 -2.63 7.87
C GLN A 429 16.17 -3.65 6.76
N GLN A 430 16.56 -3.29 5.54
CA GLN A 430 16.41 -4.11 4.34
C GLN A 430 17.75 -4.78 4.01
N LEU A 431 17.75 -6.10 3.98
CA LEU A 431 18.96 -6.91 3.86
C LEU A 431 18.85 -7.93 2.73
N ILE A 432 19.91 -8.08 1.95
CA ILE A 432 20.00 -9.03 0.83
C ILE A 432 21.04 -10.09 1.17
N PRO A 433 20.74 -11.40 1.09
CA PRO A 433 21.74 -12.43 1.33
C PRO A 433 22.84 -12.40 0.28
N CYS A 434 24.07 -12.63 0.72
CA CYS A 434 25.21 -12.77 -0.17
C CYS A 434 25.12 -14.05 -1.00
N VAL A 435 25.47 -13.94 -2.28
CA VAL A 435 25.47 -15.05 -3.26
C VAL A 435 26.87 -15.60 -3.55
N CYS A 436 27.87 -15.24 -2.74
CA CYS A 436 29.21 -15.76 -2.95
C CYS A 436 29.27 -17.26 -2.65
N ASP A 437 30.14 -17.96 -3.39
CA ASP A 437 30.63 -19.26 -2.98
C ASP A 437 31.45 -19.04 -1.70
N GLY A 438 30.85 -19.30 -0.55
CA GLY A 438 31.51 -19.16 0.74
C GLY A 438 32.77 -20.04 0.85
N PRO A 439 33.49 -20.00 1.99
CA PRO A 439 34.51 -21.01 2.26
C PRO A 439 33.89 -22.42 2.18
N PRO A 440 34.68 -23.48 1.87
CA PRO A 440 34.16 -24.84 1.75
C PRO A 440 33.39 -25.25 3.03
N GLY A 441 32.06 -25.32 2.93
CA GLY A 441 31.16 -25.36 4.09
C GLY A 441 29.75 -24.83 3.78
N PRO A 442 28.96 -24.43 4.82
CA PRO A 442 27.59 -23.94 4.64
C PRO A 442 27.54 -22.67 3.76
N PRO A 443 26.39 -22.39 3.11
CA PRO A 443 26.23 -21.21 2.26
C PRO A 443 26.54 -19.93 3.05
N CYS A 444 27.06 -18.92 2.35
CA CYS A 444 27.39 -17.62 2.94
C CYS A 444 26.19 -17.07 3.72
N SER A 445 26.42 -16.67 4.97
CA SER A 445 25.38 -16.11 5.85
C SER A 445 25.43 -14.59 5.95
N TYR A 446 26.37 -13.96 5.24
CA TYR A 446 26.47 -12.51 5.19
C TYR A 446 25.27 -11.91 4.47
N GLU A 447 24.75 -10.81 4.99
CA GLU A 447 23.68 -10.03 4.37
C GLU A 447 24.18 -8.61 4.12
N PHE A 448 23.94 -8.08 2.92
CA PHE A 448 24.24 -6.70 2.55
C PHE A 448 23.05 -5.79 2.82
N ASP A 449 23.32 -4.53 3.17
CA ASP A 449 22.29 -3.49 3.21
C ASP A 449 21.79 -3.18 1.78
N HIS A 450 20.47 -3.25 1.57
CA HIS A 450 19.86 -3.05 0.25
C HIS A 450 20.17 -1.67 -0.33
N ALA A 451 20.10 -0.61 0.49
CA ALA A 451 20.41 0.75 0.04
C ALA A 451 21.90 0.92 -0.30
N ALA A 452 22.80 0.24 0.42
CA ALA A 452 24.21 0.19 0.05
C ALA A 452 24.45 -0.50 -1.30
N ALA A 453 23.70 -1.57 -1.59
CA ALA A 453 23.79 -2.26 -2.87
C ALA A 453 23.28 -1.40 -4.04
N LEU A 454 22.18 -0.67 -3.87
CA LEU A 454 21.68 0.28 -4.87
C LEU A 454 22.72 1.38 -5.16
N ARG A 455 23.28 2.01 -4.12
CA ARG A 455 24.34 3.03 -4.29
C ARG A 455 25.59 2.46 -4.98
N ALA A 456 25.92 1.20 -4.75
CA ALA A 456 27.04 0.53 -5.41
C ALA A 456 26.75 0.28 -6.89
N LEU A 457 25.52 -0.12 -7.23
CA LEU A 457 25.06 -0.28 -8.62
C LEU A 457 25.12 1.04 -9.38
N GLU A 458 24.59 2.13 -8.81
CA GLU A 458 24.61 3.48 -9.40
C GLU A 458 26.04 3.97 -9.70
N ARG A 459 26.98 3.63 -8.82
CA ARG A 459 28.39 4.02 -8.96
C ARG A 459 29.22 3.05 -9.80
N GLY A 460 28.64 1.91 -10.20
CA GLY A 460 29.35 0.84 -10.91
C GLY A 460 30.46 0.18 -10.10
N VAL A 461 30.32 0.10 -8.77
CA VAL A 461 31.34 -0.45 -7.86
C VAL A 461 30.90 -1.80 -7.31
N GLY A 462 31.82 -2.77 -7.26
CA GLY A 462 31.59 -4.08 -6.63
C GLY A 462 31.47 -4.00 -5.11
N LEU A 463 30.66 -4.87 -4.50
CA LEU A 463 30.51 -4.99 -3.06
C LEU A 463 31.44 -6.06 -2.49
N GLN A 464 32.09 -5.81 -1.36
CA GLN A 464 32.92 -6.83 -0.72
C GLN A 464 32.13 -7.62 0.34
N CYS A 465 32.08 -8.94 0.18
CA CYS A 465 31.52 -9.83 1.20
C CYS A 465 32.45 -9.88 2.42
N GLN A 466 31.93 -9.64 3.62
CA GLN A 466 32.76 -9.64 4.85
C GLN A 466 33.11 -11.04 5.36
N GLN A 467 32.49 -12.10 4.81
CA GLN A 467 32.78 -13.49 5.19
C GLN A 467 33.79 -14.15 4.25
N SER A 468 33.57 -14.07 2.94
CA SER A 468 34.47 -14.67 1.93
C SER A 468 35.55 -13.71 1.45
N LEU A 469 35.44 -12.41 1.76
CA LEU A 469 36.27 -11.31 1.23
C LEU A 469 36.25 -11.18 -0.30
N SER A 470 35.38 -11.94 -0.99
CA SER A 470 35.20 -11.87 -2.42
C SER A 470 34.38 -10.64 -2.81
N THR A 471 34.68 -10.10 -3.99
CA THR A 471 33.89 -9.03 -4.59
C THR A 471 32.68 -9.64 -5.28
N VAL A 472 31.50 -9.13 -4.96
CA VAL A 472 30.20 -9.52 -5.49
C VAL A 472 29.65 -8.37 -6.32
N ASP A 473 29.14 -8.68 -7.51
CA ASP A 473 28.49 -7.69 -8.36
C ASP A 473 27.11 -7.31 -7.79
N PRO A 474 26.81 -6.01 -7.57
CA PRO A 474 25.50 -5.55 -7.14
C PRO A 474 24.35 -6.06 -8.02
N ARG A 475 24.59 -6.26 -9.33
CA ARG A 475 23.59 -6.79 -10.27
C ARG A 475 23.16 -8.20 -9.92
N THR A 476 24.07 -9.05 -9.46
CA THR A 476 23.73 -10.41 -9.02
C THR A 476 22.83 -10.39 -7.78
N LEU A 477 23.10 -9.46 -6.85
CA LEU A 477 22.37 -9.35 -5.59
C LEU A 477 20.97 -8.75 -5.78
N LEU A 478 20.86 -7.69 -6.60
CA LEU A 478 19.61 -6.95 -6.80
C LEU A 478 18.74 -7.55 -7.90
N LEU A 479 19.35 -8.05 -8.98
CA LEU A 479 18.65 -8.45 -10.20
C LEU A 479 18.68 -9.97 -10.45
N GLY A 480 19.49 -10.73 -9.70
CA GLY A 480 19.62 -12.18 -9.87
C GLY A 480 20.48 -12.58 -11.08
N LEU A 481 21.07 -11.60 -11.76
CA LEU A 481 21.90 -11.79 -12.94
C LEU A 481 23.26 -12.35 -12.54
N ARG A 482 23.47 -13.65 -12.76
CA ARG A 482 24.78 -14.26 -12.52
C ARG A 482 25.77 -13.81 -13.61
N PRO A 483 26.96 -13.29 -13.26
CA PRO A 483 28.01 -13.08 -14.24
C PRO A 483 28.37 -14.44 -14.84
N VAL A 484 28.26 -14.54 -16.16
CA VAL A 484 28.68 -15.75 -16.89
C VAL A 484 30.19 -15.90 -16.67
N PRO A 485 30.67 -17.03 -16.09
CA PRO A 485 32.09 -17.25 -15.91
C PRO A 485 32.75 -17.32 -17.28
N LEU A 486 33.46 -16.26 -17.64
CA LEU A 486 34.08 -16.09 -18.96
C LEU A 486 35.05 -17.25 -19.26
N GLU A 487 35.66 -17.85 -18.23
CA GLU A 487 36.81 -18.75 -18.35
C GLU A 487 36.55 -20.15 -18.95
N ARG A 488 35.30 -20.63 -18.99
CA ARG A 488 34.98 -21.94 -19.61
C ARG A 488 34.39 -21.89 -21.02
N THR A 489 34.08 -20.70 -21.53
CA THR A 489 33.48 -20.50 -22.87
C THR A 489 34.28 -19.50 -23.71
N LEU A 490 35.50 -19.14 -23.29
CA LEU A 490 36.38 -18.23 -24.03
C LEU A 490 37.11 -18.92 -25.20
N ALA A 491 37.18 -20.25 -25.28
CA ALA A 491 37.86 -20.90 -26.41
C ALA A 491 37.02 -20.97 -27.70
N GLU A 492 35.68 -20.97 -27.59
CA GLU A 492 34.80 -21.23 -28.73
C GLU A 492 33.94 -20.04 -29.16
N ILE A 493 33.74 -19.00 -28.32
CA ILE A 493 32.77 -17.92 -28.61
C ILE A 493 33.34 -16.52 -28.32
N GLN A 494 34.59 -16.26 -28.72
CA GLN A 494 35.36 -15.12 -28.24
C GLN A 494 35.27 -13.81 -29.05
N ARG A 495 34.38 -13.67 -30.04
CA ARG A 495 34.28 -12.40 -30.77
C ARG A 495 32.90 -11.78 -30.87
N ASP A 496 31.83 -12.57 -30.80
CA ASP A 496 30.49 -12.05 -31.06
C ASP A 496 29.63 -11.85 -29.78
N LEU A 497 29.87 -12.62 -28.69
CA LEU A 497 29.01 -12.55 -27.49
C LEU A 497 29.40 -11.48 -26.46
N GLY A 498 30.67 -11.06 -26.38
CA GLY A 498 31.10 -10.09 -25.36
C GLY A 498 30.40 -8.73 -25.49
N GLN A 499 30.25 -8.27 -26.74
CA GLN A 499 29.47 -7.06 -27.04
C GLN A 499 27.97 -7.30 -26.86
N LEU A 500 27.45 -8.49 -27.20
CA LEU A 500 26.02 -8.80 -27.05
C LEU A 500 25.60 -8.94 -25.58
N ALA A 501 26.43 -9.49 -24.69
CA ALA A 501 26.11 -9.66 -23.27
C ALA A 501 26.19 -8.34 -22.49
N GLU A 502 27.17 -7.48 -22.77
CA GLU A 502 27.21 -6.13 -22.21
C GLU A 502 26.06 -5.26 -22.75
N THR A 503 25.72 -5.41 -24.03
CA THR A 503 24.59 -4.69 -24.64
C THR A 503 23.27 -5.23 -24.10
N ALA A 504 23.10 -6.55 -23.95
CA ALA A 504 21.91 -7.18 -23.36
C ALA A 504 21.71 -6.79 -21.89
N GLY A 505 22.78 -6.81 -21.08
CA GLY A 505 22.70 -6.35 -19.68
C GLY A 505 22.41 -4.84 -19.56
N ARG A 506 22.89 -4.01 -20.49
CA ARG A 506 22.52 -2.58 -20.58
C ARG A 506 21.08 -2.39 -21.06
N ILE A 507 20.61 -3.23 -21.99
CA ILE A 507 19.22 -3.24 -22.44
C ILE A 507 18.35 -3.59 -21.24
N GLU A 508 18.53 -4.73 -20.57
CA GLU A 508 17.73 -5.16 -19.41
C GLU A 508 17.68 -4.13 -18.27
N VAL A 509 18.82 -3.55 -17.87
CA VAL A 509 18.85 -2.47 -16.86
C VAL A 509 18.09 -1.23 -17.35
N SER A 510 18.22 -0.88 -18.64
CA SER A 510 17.45 0.20 -19.24
C SER A 510 15.94 -0.12 -19.30
N GLN A 511 15.54 -1.39 -19.45
CA GLN A 511 14.12 -1.78 -19.48
C GLN A 511 13.47 -1.64 -18.09
N LEU A 512 14.19 -2.03 -17.04
CA LEU A 512 13.71 -1.94 -15.66
C LEU A 512 13.54 -0.48 -15.21
N HIS A 513 14.53 0.36 -15.54
CA HIS A 513 14.45 1.80 -15.26
C HIS A 513 13.24 2.47 -15.93
N VAL A 514 12.82 1.97 -17.08
CA VAL A 514 11.63 2.47 -17.79
C VAL A 514 10.35 2.10 -17.07
N LEU A 515 10.22 0.87 -16.57
CA LEU A 515 9.04 0.46 -15.80
C LEU A 515 8.93 1.27 -14.50
N ASP A 516 10.05 1.54 -13.83
CA ASP A 516 10.07 2.41 -12.64
C ASP A 516 9.69 3.86 -13.00
N THR A 517 10.17 4.38 -14.14
CA THR A 517 9.76 5.70 -14.65
C THR A 517 8.26 5.76 -14.94
N VAL A 518 7.69 4.70 -15.51
CA VAL A 518 6.23 4.57 -15.74
C VAL A 518 5.49 4.57 -14.41
N ARG A 519 5.94 3.81 -13.41
CA ARG A 519 5.32 3.77 -12.08
C ARG A 519 5.35 5.12 -11.39
N ASP A 520 6.51 5.77 -11.38
CA ASP A 520 6.68 7.10 -10.79
C ASP A 520 5.74 8.11 -11.44
N LEU A 521 5.54 8.04 -12.76
CA LEU A 521 4.57 8.89 -13.41
C LEU A 521 3.15 8.70 -12.88
N LEU A 522 2.66 7.46 -12.92
CA LEU A 522 1.28 7.15 -12.57
C LEU A 522 1.02 7.62 -11.14
N ARG A 523 2.03 7.48 -10.26
CA ARG A 523 2.05 8.03 -8.90
C ARG A 523 1.91 9.56 -8.91
N HIS A 524 2.79 10.29 -9.61
CA HIS A 524 2.73 11.76 -9.67
C HIS A 524 1.41 12.29 -10.23
N ARG A 525 0.83 11.65 -11.25
CA ARG A 525 -0.49 12.01 -11.80
C ARG A 525 -1.58 11.82 -10.74
N ALA A 526 -1.54 10.70 -10.02
CA ALA A 526 -2.51 10.38 -8.97
C ALA A 526 -2.41 11.36 -7.79
N GLU A 527 -1.19 11.71 -7.35
CA GLU A 527 -0.94 12.73 -6.32
C GLU A 527 -1.54 14.09 -6.67
N GLN A 528 -1.56 14.44 -7.96
CA GLN A 528 -2.15 15.67 -8.47
C GLN A 528 -3.67 15.60 -8.67
N GLY A 529 -4.29 14.44 -8.41
CA GLY A 529 -5.73 14.23 -8.54
C GLY A 529 -6.25 14.30 -9.98
N VAL A 530 -5.38 14.21 -10.99
CA VAL A 530 -5.79 14.27 -12.39
C VAL A 530 -6.26 12.92 -12.88
N ARG A 531 -7.54 12.84 -13.26
CA ARG A 531 -8.19 11.63 -13.76
C ARG A 531 -8.29 11.66 -15.29
N CYS A 532 -7.25 11.18 -15.97
CA CYS A 532 -7.27 10.82 -17.39
C CYS A 532 -6.13 9.87 -17.75
N PRO A 533 -6.24 9.07 -18.83
CA PRO A 533 -5.12 8.34 -19.41
C PRO A 533 -3.96 9.28 -19.76
N SER A 534 -2.73 8.77 -19.63
CA SER A 534 -1.47 9.52 -19.76
C SER A 534 -0.51 8.90 -20.75
N ILE A 535 -0.66 7.60 -21.05
CA ILE A 535 0.18 6.88 -22.01
C ILE A 535 -0.60 6.73 -23.34
N PHE A 536 -0.03 7.26 -24.42
CA PHE A 536 -0.60 7.16 -25.76
C PHE A 536 0.48 7.33 -26.84
N THR A 537 0.24 6.84 -28.05
CA THR A 537 1.09 7.13 -29.22
C THR A 537 0.42 8.15 -30.13
N VAL A 538 1.23 8.93 -30.86
CA VAL A 538 0.75 9.86 -31.89
C VAL A 538 1.51 9.59 -33.18
N THR A 539 0.80 9.18 -34.24
CA THR A 539 1.39 8.89 -35.55
C THR A 539 0.78 9.77 -36.64
N ARG A 540 1.52 10.02 -37.72
CA ARG A 540 1.03 10.81 -38.86
C ARG A 540 0.46 9.88 -39.92
N THR A 541 -0.83 10.01 -40.21
CA THR A 541 -1.55 9.17 -41.18
C THR A 541 -1.78 9.86 -42.53
N GLY A 542 -1.63 11.19 -42.62
CA GLY A 542 -1.82 11.92 -43.88
C GLY A 542 -1.26 13.36 -43.89
N PHE A 543 -1.69 14.18 -44.87
CA PHE A 543 -1.37 15.60 -44.90
C PHE A 543 -2.14 16.33 -43.79
N LEU A 544 -1.42 16.77 -42.75
CA LEU A 544 -1.96 17.38 -41.52
C LEU A 544 -2.91 16.49 -40.69
N ARG A 545 -2.98 15.19 -40.97
CA ARG A 545 -3.76 14.23 -40.16
C ARG A 545 -2.86 13.39 -39.28
N TYR A 546 -3.21 13.32 -38.00
CA TYR A 546 -2.53 12.53 -36.99
C TYR A 546 -3.52 11.62 -36.29
N GLU A 547 -3.05 10.46 -35.88
CA GLU A 547 -3.80 9.48 -35.10
C GLU A 547 -3.21 9.42 -33.70
N LEU A 548 -4.06 9.55 -32.69
CA LEU A 548 -3.72 9.36 -31.28
C LEU A 548 -4.34 8.05 -30.81
N ARG A 549 -3.54 7.16 -30.21
CA ARG A 549 -4.01 5.87 -29.69
C ARG A 549 -3.66 5.72 -28.21
N LEU A 550 -4.66 5.51 -27.37
CA LEU A 550 -4.49 5.31 -25.93
C LEU A 550 -3.94 3.93 -25.59
N TYR A 551 -3.16 3.86 -24.51
CA TYR A 551 -2.60 2.62 -23.97
C TYR A 551 -3.27 2.27 -22.65
N CYS A 552 -3.39 0.96 -22.39
CA CYS A 552 -3.60 0.41 -21.06
C CYS A 552 -2.35 0.69 -20.22
N GLU A 553 -2.54 1.25 -19.04
CA GLU A 553 -1.47 1.70 -18.15
C GLU A 553 -1.08 0.64 -17.11
N GLN A 554 -1.15 -0.63 -17.50
CA GLN A 554 -0.71 -1.72 -16.60
C GLN A 554 0.80 -1.55 -16.35
N PRO A 555 1.26 -1.30 -15.11
CA PRO A 555 2.64 -0.90 -14.85
C PRO A 555 3.70 -1.88 -15.35
N GLU A 556 3.35 -3.17 -15.38
CA GLU A 556 4.23 -4.27 -15.79
C GLU A 556 4.29 -4.43 -17.33
N ALA A 557 3.24 -3.98 -18.01
CA ALA A 557 3.04 -4.25 -19.43
C ALA A 557 2.14 -3.20 -20.09
N PRO A 558 2.58 -1.93 -20.23
CA PRO A 558 1.77 -0.94 -20.94
C PRO A 558 1.58 -1.34 -22.39
N HIS A 559 0.33 -1.43 -22.84
CA HIS A 559 0.02 -1.95 -24.18
C HIS A 559 -1.13 -1.17 -24.84
N PRO A 560 -1.20 -1.10 -26.18
CA PRO A 560 -2.34 -0.47 -26.86
C PRO A 560 -3.62 -1.28 -26.63
N LEU A 561 -4.77 -0.60 -26.70
CA LEU A 561 -6.06 -1.27 -26.69
C LEU A 561 -6.27 -2.11 -27.95
N PRO A 562 -7.00 -3.24 -27.89
CA PRO A 562 -7.37 -4.02 -29.07
C PRO A 562 -8.31 -3.22 -29.98
N ASP A 563 -8.31 -3.55 -31.28
CA ASP A 563 -9.13 -2.91 -32.31
C ASP A 563 -8.91 -1.38 -32.44
N ASP A 564 -9.84 -0.63 -33.04
CA ASP A 564 -9.78 0.85 -33.13
C ASP A 564 -10.27 1.53 -31.83
N ALA A 565 -10.31 0.80 -30.71
CA ALA A 565 -10.74 1.34 -29.42
C ALA A 565 -9.72 2.36 -28.88
N GLY A 566 -10.20 3.54 -28.47
CA GLY A 566 -9.35 4.61 -27.94
C GLY A 566 -8.43 5.26 -28.99
N VAL A 567 -8.81 5.17 -30.27
CA VAL A 567 -8.16 5.85 -31.39
C VAL A 567 -8.91 7.15 -31.72
N TYR A 568 -8.16 8.25 -31.85
CA TYR A 568 -8.71 9.58 -32.12
C TYR A 568 -7.95 10.27 -33.26
N GLU A 569 -8.67 10.92 -34.17
CA GLU A 569 -8.06 11.66 -35.27
C GLU A 569 -7.85 13.15 -34.91
N LEU A 570 -6.63 13.65 -35.13
CA LEU A 570 -6.24 15.04 -34.94
C LEU A 570 -5.96 15.70 -36.29
N ARG A 571 -6.59 16.85 -36.54
CA ARG A 571 -6.42 17.64 -37.79
C ARG A 571 -5.19 18.55 -37.81
N ARG A 572 -4.50 18.67 -36.68
CA ARG A 572 -3.22 19.40 -36.51
C ARG A 572 -2.59 18.97 -35.19
N ILE A 573 -1.28 19.19 -35.05
CA ILE A 573 -0.56 19.00 -33.78
C ILE A 573 -1.04 20.07 -32.79
N PRO A 574 -1.68 19.70 -31.67
CA PRO A 574 -2.15 20.67 -30.68
C PRO A 574 -1.01 21.23 -29.83
N ASP A 575 -1.18 22.43 -29.26
CA ASP A 575 -0.18 23.06 -28.40
C ASP A 575 0.05 22.29 -27.09
N TRP A 576 -0.99 21.65 -26.54
CA TRP A 576 -0.86 20.80 -25.36
C TRP A 576 0.04 19.59 -25.60
N LEU A 577 0.07 19.04 -26.82
CA LEU A 577 0.93 17.92 -27.16
C LEU A 577 2.39 18.35 -27.20
N ARG A 578 2.68 19.59 -27.61
CA ARG A 578 4.05 20.14 -27.56
C ARG A 578 4.54 20.32 -26.13
N ALA A 579 3.66 20.78 -25.23
CA ALA A 579 3.97 20.89 -23.81
C ALA A 579 4.24 19.52 -23.17
N TYR A 580 3.45 18.50 -23.54
CA TYR A 580 3.58 17.13 -23.01
C TYR A 580 4.63 16.27 -23.74
N ALA A 581 5.11 16.69 -24.91
CA ALA A 581 5.99 15.89 -25.76
C ALA A 581 7.31 15.44 -25.12
N PRO A 582 8.06 16.28 -24.36
CA PRO A 582 9.29 15.85 -23.72
C PRO A 582 9.06 14.68 -22.75
N TYR A 583 7.92 14.73 -22.05
CA TYR A 583 7.52 13.74 -21.08
C TYR A 583 7.11 12.43 -21.76
N LEU A 584 6.21 12.50 -22.76
CA LEU A 584 5.79 11.33 -23.52
C LEU A 584 6.94 10.68 -24.30
N ARG A 585 7.92 11.47 -24.76
CA ARG A 585 9.13 10.97 -25.43
C ARG A 585 9.92 10.05 -24.51
N LEU A 586 10.13 10.42 -23.25
CA LEU A 586 10.89 9.61 -22.29
C LEU A 586 10.23 8.23 -22.12
N LEU A 587 8.92 8.22 -21.90
CA LEU A 587 8.14 6.99 -21.74
C LEU A 587 8.18 6.09 -22.98
N LEU A 588 7.84 6.63 -24.14
CA LEU A 588 7.74 5.84 -25.37
C LEU A 588 9.12 5.38 -25.85
N SER A 589 10.16 6.19 -25.66
CA SER A 589 11.54 5.78 -25.92
C SER A 589 11.92 4.64 -25.01
N GLY A 590 11.56 4.71 -23.74
CA GLY A 590 11.75 3.65 -22.77
C GLY A 590 11.04 2.35 -23.17
N LEU A 591 9.73 2.44 -23.47
CA LEU A 591 8.93 1.30 -23.92
C LEU A 591 9.52 0.68 -25.19
N ARG A 592 10.08 1.48 -26.10
CA ARG A 592 10.78 0.98 -27.30
C ARG A 592 11.99 0.11 -26.95
N PHE A 593 12.70 0.42 -25.86
CA PHE A 593 13.82 -0.40 -25.38
C PHE A 593 13.36 -1.60 -24.55
N ALA A 594 12.18 -1.53 -23.92
CA ALA A 594 11.50 -2.61 -23.18
C ALA A 594 10.86 -3.69 -24.07
N LEU A 595 10.64 -3.37 -25.35
CA LEU A 595 10.18 -4.33 -26.34
C LEU A 595 11.34 -5.22 -26.81
N PRO A 596 11.09 -6.51 -27.10
CA PRO A 596 12.15 -7.43 -27.48
C PRO A 596 12.83 -6.94 -28.76
N LEU A 597 14.09 -6.55 -28.63
CA LEU A 597 14.96 -6.26 -29.77
C LEU A 597 15.11 -7.56 -30.57
N VAL A 598 14.42 -7.61 -31.71
CA VAL A 598 14.49 -8.57 -32.82
C VAL A 598 15.58 -9.64 -32.65
N GLY A 599 15.17 -10.80 -32.15
CA GLY A 599 15.97 -12.02 -32.10
C GLY A 599 15.15 -13.19 -31.55
N PRO A 600 15.14 -14.38 -32.19
CA PRO A 600 14.38 -15.55 -31.72
C PRO A 600 14.77 -16.08 -30.33
N ALA A 601 15.81 -15.50 -29.71
CA ALA A 601 16.37 -15.93 -28.43
C ALA A 601 16.08 -14.96 -27.26
N LEU A 602 15.46 -13.79 -27.50
CA LEU A 602 15.30 -12.72 -26.48
C LEU A 602 13.90 -12.09 -26.50
N THR A 603 12.87 -12.90 -26.71
CA THR A 603 11.46 -12.48 -26.56
C THR A 603 10.97 -12.79 -25.15
N GLY A 604 10.75 -11.75 -24.33
CA GLY A 604 9.76 -11.83 -23.25
C GLY A 604 10.19 -11.22 -21.93
N LEU A 605 10.07 -9.90 -21.76
CA LEU A 605 10.14 -9.26 -20.45
C LEU A 605 8.89 -8.43 -20.08
N ALA A 606 7.94 -8.26 -21.01
CA ALA A 606 6.75 -7.42 -20.78
C ALA A 606 5.41 -8.18 -20.89
N GLY A 607 5.39 -9.50 -21.09
CA GLY A 607 4.16 -10.31 -21.15
C GLY A 607 3.16 -9.95 -22.28
N VAL A 608 3.37 -8.85 -23.01
CA VAL A 608 2.59 -8.46 -24.18
C VAL A 608 3.55 -8.38 -25.37
N ALA A 609 3.43 -9.33 -26.28
CA ALA A 609 4.01 -9.18 -27.60
C ALA A 609 3.20 -8.12 -28.35
N LEU A 610 3.80 -6.94 -28.57
CA LEU A 610 3.20 -5.97 -29.48
C LEU A 610 3.15 -6.57 -30.88
N SER A 611 2.10 -6.25 -31.64
CA SER A 611 2.11 -6.60 -33.06
C SER A 611 3.20 -5.79 -33.78
N ALA A 612 3.74 -6.31 -34.89
CA ALA A 612 4.70 -5.57 -35.71
C ALA A 612 4.15 -4.20 -36.16
N ALA A 613 2.82 -4.07 -36.28
CA ALA A 613 2.16 -2.80 -36.56
C ALA A 613 2.25 -1.82 -35.38
N ASP A 614 2.07 -2.31 -34.13
CA ASP A 614 2.18 -1.48 -32.93
C ASP A 614 3.61 -1.03 -32.64
N GLU A 615 4.60 -1.90 -32.88
CA GLU A 615 6.03 -1.56 -32.82
C GLU A 615 6.38 -0.44 -33.81
N GLY A 616 5.92 -0.59 -35.06
CA GLY A 616 6.10 0.44 -36.08
C GLY A 616 5.44 1.77 -35.71
N ARG A 617 4.24 1.74 -35.11
CA ARG A 617 3.56 2.96 -34.61
C ARG A 617 4.31 3.61 -33.45
N LEU A 618 4.82 2.83 -32.50
CA LEU A 618 5.62 3.33 -31.39
C LEU A 618 6.88 4.05 -31.92
N GLU A 619 7.57 3.44 -32.88
CA GLU A 619 8.76 4.05 -33.48
C GLU A 619 8.45 5.36 -34.21
N LEU A 620 7.36 5.39 -35.00
CA LEU A 620 6.90 6.60 -35.68
C LEU A 620 6.52 7.71 -34.69
N SER A 621 5.91 7.34 -33.56
CA SER A 621 5.55 8.27 -32.48
C SER A 621 6.78 8.86 -31.82
N CYS A 622 7.78 8.05 -31.46
CA CYS A 622 9.05 8.54 -30.92
C CYS A 622 9.72 9.55 -31.87
N ARG A 623 9.84 9.20 -33.16
CA ARG A 623 10.42 10.10 -34.16
C ARG A 623 9.64 11.42 -34.32
N LEU A 624 8.32 11.40 -34.15
CA LEU A 624 7.49 12.60 -34.17
C LEU A 624 7.76 13.47 -32.93
N LEU A 625 7.79 12.86 -31.75
CA LEU A 625 8.03 13.56 -30.48
C LEU A 625 9.43 14.17 -30.43
N ASP A 626 10.43 13.52 -31.01
CA ASP A 626 11.79 14.06 -31.16
C ASP A 626 11.81 15.39 -31.91
N ARG A 627 10.98 15.51 -32.96
CA ARG A 627 10.84 16.75 -33.73
C ARG A 627 10.05 17.83 -32.99
N LEU A 628 9.16 17.44 -32.08
CA LEU A 628 8.33 18.36 -31.30
C LEU A 628 9.04 18.89 -30.05
N ALA A 629 9.86 18.06 -29.41
CA ALA A 629 10.62 18.42 -28.22
C ALA A 629 11.90 19.22 -28.53
N GLY A 630 12.41 19.17 -29.77
CA GLY A 630 13.69 19.77 -30.17
C GLY A 630 14.89 18.83 -29.94
N PRO A 631 16.11 19.17 -30.43
CA PRO A 631 17.29 18.36 -30.17
C PRO A 631 17.57 18.27 -28.66
N PRO A 632 18.09 17.12 -28.17
CA PRO A 632 18.45 16.99 -26.76
C PRO A 632 19.48 18.08 -26.44
N GLN A 633 19.13 19.00 -25.55
CA GLN A 633 20.17 19.76 -24.85
C GLN A 633 20.92 18.74 -23.98
N ASP A 634 22.26 18.76 -24.01
CA ASP A 634 23.15 17.94 -23.17
C ASP A 634 22.74 18.01 -21.69
N GLN A 635 21.78 17.17 -21.30
CA GLN A 635 21.29 16.97 -19.94
C GLN A 635 21.32 15.46 -19.63
N THR A 636 22.33 14.76 -20.15
CA THR A 636 22.61 13.37 -19.77
C THR A 636 22.98 13.21 -18.30
N ASP A 637 23.25 14.31 -17.56
CA ASP A 637 23.60 14.26 -16.13
C ASP A 637 22.49 14.74 -15.17
N GLY A 638 21.25 14.98 -15.63
CA GLY A 638 20.20 15.54 -14.76
C GLY A 638 18.78 15.03 -14.94
N LEU A 639 18.50 14.25 -16.00
CA LEU A 639 17.15 13.72 -16.28
C LEU A 639 16.86 12.38 -15.59
N LEU A 640 17.89 11.75 -15.00
CA LEU A 640 17.80 10.48 -14.26
C LEU A 640 17.69 10.68 -12.74
N ASP A 641 17.62 11.93 -12.28
CA ASP A 641 17.40 12.26 -10.87
C ASP A 641 15.92 12.63 -10.65
N PRO A 642 15.09 11.76 -10.02
CA PRO A 642 13.70 12.09 -9.69
C PRO A 642 13.58 13.29 -8.74
N ALA A 643 14.67 13.77 -8.13
CA ALA A 643 14.67 14.98 -7.34
C ALA A 643 14.69 16.29 -8.16
N HIS A 644 15.02 16.25 -9.46
CA HIS A 644 15.26 17.45 -10.28
C HIS A 644 14.39 17.62 -11.53
N ALA A 645 13.48 16.68 -11.83
CA ALA A 645 12.37 16.97 -12.74
C ALA A 645 11.52 18.11 -12.14
N SER A 646 11.52 19.27 -12.80
CA SER A 646 10.98 20.54 -12.31
C SER A 646 9.51 20.45 -11.84
N ARG A 647 9.36 20.29 -10.52
CA ARG A 647 8.13 20.06 -9.73
C ARG A 647 6.91 20.98 -10.00
N PRO A 648 7.02 22.22 -10.51
CA PRO A 648 5.83 23.07 -10.79
C PRO A 648 5.20 22.91 -12.19
N ARG A 649 5.86 22.27 -13.16
CA ARG A 649 5.35 22.21 -14.56
C ARG A 649 4.34 21.08 -14.80
N THR A 650 4.46 19.97 -14.10
CA THR A 650 3.69 18.73 -14.35
C THR A 650 2.19 18.88 -14.11
N SER A 651 1.74 19.63 -13.09
CA SER A 651 0.31 19.74 -12.73
C SER A 651 -0.54 20.43 -13.79
N ALA A 652 -0.06 21.54 -14.36
CA ALA A 652 -0.79 22.26 -15.40
C ALA A 652 -0.90 21.43 -16.70
N ASP A 653 0.12 20.64 -17.00
CA ASP A 653 0.19 19.85 -18.23
C ASP A 653 -0.75 18.64 -18.19
N PHE A 654 -0.90 17.98 -17.04
CA PHE A 654 -1.91 16.93 -16.86
C PHE A 654 -3.35 17.46 -16.90
N ALA A 655 -3.61 18.62 -16.29
CA ALA A 655 -4.94 19.24 -16.37
C ALA A 655 -5.31 19.60 -17.83
N ARG A 656 -4.34 20.11 -18.60
CA ARG A 656 -4.49 20.37 -20.04
C ARG A 656 -4.71 19.10 -20.84
N LEU A 657 -3.97 18.03 -20.54
CA LEU A 657 -4.15 16.72 -21.18
C LEU A 657 -5.57 16.20 -20.94
N ARG A 658 -6.06 16.26 -19.70
CA ARG A 658 -7.43 15.84 -19.37
C ARG A 658 -8.48 16.64 -20.16
N GLN A 659 -8.35 17.96 -20.22
CA GLN A 659 -9.26 18.80 -21.00
C GLN A 659 -9.22 18.46 -22.49
N ALA A 660 -8.03 18.19 -23.02
CA ALA A 660 -7.86 17.79 -24.42
C ALA A 660 -8.51 16.43 -24.71
N LEU A 661 -8.32 15.44 -23.85
CA LEU A 661 -8.94 14.13 -24.00
C LEU A 661 -10.47 14.19 -23.87
N LEU A 662 -11.01 15.03 -22.98
CA LEU A 662 -12.45 15.27 -22.88
C LEU A 662 -13.01 16.02 -24.10
N ALA A 663 -12.22 16.86 -24.75
CA ALA A 663 -12.63 17.50 -26.00
C ALA A 663 -12.67 16.53 -27.19
N LEU A 664 -11.82 15.48 -27.17
CA LEU A 664 -11.84 14.41 -28.16
C LEU A 664 -12.92 13.36 -27.86
N ASP A 665 -13.15 13.08 -26.58
CA ASP A 665 -14.13 12.13 -26.08
C ASP A 665 -14.92 12.73 -24.91
N PRO A 666 -16.05 13.41 -25.19
CA PRO A 666 -16.88 14.03 -24.15
C PRO A 666 -17.51 13.01 -23.18
N SER A 667 -17.63 11.75 -23.59
CA SER A 667 -18.19 10.69 -22.75
C SER A 667 -17.21 10.24 -21.64
N GLY A 668 -15.91 10.52 -21.81
CA GLY A 668 -14.88 10.05 -20.90
C GLY A 668 -14.72 8.53 -20.90
N GLU A 669 -15.23 7.84 -21.93
CA GLU A 669 -15.15 6.38 -21.99
C GLU A 669 -13.78 5.87 -22.46
N TRP A 670 -13.01 6.66 -23.22
CA TRP A 670 -11.60 6.42 -23.52
C TRP A 670 -11.31 5.01 -24.07
N GLY A 671 -12.14 4.56 -25.02
CA GLY A 671 -11.98 3.22 -25.62
C GLY A 671 -12.23 2.06 -24.66
N GLY A 672 -12.98 2.27 -23.57
CA GLY A 672 -13.26 1.27 -22.55
C GLY A 672 -12.25 1.25 -21.40
N LEU A 673 -11.21 2.11 -21.44
CA LEU A 673 -10.34 2.34 -20.29
C LEU A 673 -11.17 2.88 -19.13
N ARG A 674 -10.95 2.33 -17.95
CA ARG A 674 -11.50 2.87 -16.71
C ARG A 674 -10.42 2.96 -15.66
N GLU A 675 -10.54 3.99 -14.84
CA GLU A 675 -9.67 4.16 -13.68
C GLU A 675 -9.81 2.99 -12.72
N ARG A 676 -8.67 2.52 -12.22
CA ARG A 676 -8.54 1.59 -11.11
C ARG A 676 -7.39 2.02 -10.23
N GLU A 677 -7.54 1.75 -8.95
CA GLU A 677 -6.47 1.91 -7.99
C GLU A 677 -5.59 0.66 -8.03
N LEU A 678 -4.28 0.87 -8.15
CA LEU A 678 -3.28 -0.17 -8.10
C LEU A 678 -3.06 -0.56 -6.62
N PRO A 679 -3.13 -1.85 -6.26
CA PRO A 679 -2.93 -2.27 -4.89
C PRO A 679 -1.58 -1.84 -4.32
N GLU A 680 -0.48 -1.99 -5.07
CA GLU A 680 0.91 -1.83 -4.58
C GLU A 680 1.16 -0.46 -3.94
N ASN A 681 0.67 0.60 -4.58
CA ASN A 681 1.01 1.98 -4.23
C ASN A 681 -0.20 2.91 -4.12
N ARG A 682 -1.42 2.38 -4.23
CA ARG A 682 -2.67 3.16 -4.21
C ARG A 682 -2.74 4.24 -5.30
N GLY A 683 -1.90 4.13 -6.32
CA GLY A 683 -1.87 4.98 -7.49
C GLY A 683 -3.04 4.65 -8.42
N VAL A 684 -3.54 5.64 -9.15
CA VAL A 684 -4.63 5.44 -10.11
C VAL A 684 -4.04 5.18 -11.49
N ALA A 685 -4.44 4.07 -12.12
CA ALA A 685 -4.11 3.68 -13.49
C ALA A 685 -5.37 3.50 -14.35
N TYR A 686 -5.25 3.75 -15.65
CA TYR A 686 -6.30 3.49 -16.64
C TYR A 686 -6.08 2.13 -17.28
N LEU A 687 -6.94 1.18 -16.93
CA LEU A 687 -6.78 -0.22 -17.31
C LEU A 687 -7.88 -0.67 -18.28
N CYS A 688 -7.51 -1.58 -19.18
CA CYS A 688 -8.45 -2.25 -20.08
C CYS A 688 -9.37 -3.21 -19.30
N HIS A 689 -10.45 -3.68 -19.92
CA HIS A 689 -11.41 -4.58 -19.29
C HIS A 689 -10.75 -5.81 -18.64
N GLN A 690 -9.85 -6.48 -19.37
CA GLN A 690 -9.15 -7.67 -18.90
C GLN A 690 -8.31 -7.41 -17.64
N HIS A 691 -7.50 -6.35 -17.62
CA HIS A 691 -6.69 -6.00 -16.44
C HIS A 691 -7.54 -5.53 -15.25
N ARG A 692 -8.67 -4.86 -15.53
CA ARG A 692 -9.63 -4.49 -14.47
C ARG A 692 -10.31 -5.69 -13.83
N GLU A 693 -10.64 -6.71 -14.62
CA GLU A 693 -11.22 -7.95 -14.12
C GLU A 693 -10.18 -8.75 -13.32
N ALA A 694 -8.94 -8.84 -13.81
CA ALA A 694 -7.85 -9.51 -13.11
C ALA A 694 -7.55 -8.89 -11.74
N LEU A 695 -7.70 -7.56 -11.61
CA LEU A 695 -7.57 -6.86 -10.31
C LEU A 695 -8.77 -7.09 -9.38
N ARG A 696 -9.96 -7.34 -9.91
CA ARG A 696 -11.17 -7.55 -9.09
C ARG A 696 -11.36 -9.01 -8.67
N TYR A 697 -10.95 -9.93 -9.53
CA TYR A 697 -11.17 -11.35 -9.36
C TYR A 697 -9.85 -12.07 -9.57
N PRO A 698 -9.16 -12.49 -8.49
CA PRO A 698 -7.98 -13.32 -8.66
C PRO A 698 -8.42 -14.63 -9.31
N ALA A 699 -7.92 -14.89 -10.53
CA ALA A 699 -8.08 -16.19 -11.13
C ALA A 699 -7.33 -17.19 -10.22
N ARG A 700 -8.08 -18.01 -9.47
CA ARG A 700 -7.51 -19.19 -8.81
C ARG A 700 -7.13 -20.18 -9.90
N THR A 701 -6.01 -19.95 -10.58
CA THR A 701 -5.47 -20.95 -11.50
C THR A 701 -5.05 -22.13 -10.63
N PRO A 702 -5.61 -23.33 -10.81
CA PRO A 702 -5.17 -24.50 -10.06
C PRO A 702 -3.66 -24.66 -10.22
N LEU A 703 -2.99 -25.20 -9.19
CA LEU A 703 -1.65 -25.75 -9.35
C LEU A 703 -1.79 -26.93 -10.33
N GLU A 704 -1.64 -26.69 -11.64
CA GLU A 704 -1.54 -27.80 -12.58
C GLU A 704 -0.31 -28.63 -12.19
N PRO A 705 -0.46 -29.94 -12.00
CA PRO A 705 0.67 -30.80 -11.69
C PRO A 705 1.68 -30.71 -12.85
N PRO A 706 2.99 -30.74 -12.57
CA PRO A 706 4.00 -30.73 -13.62
C PRO A 706 3.71 -31.86 -14.60
N ALA A 707 3.61 -31.52 -15.89
CA ALA A 707 3.31 -32.48 -16.94
C ALA A 707 4.23 -33.71 -16.80
N PRO A 708 3.70 -34.94 -16.89
CA PRO A 708 4.49 -36.15 -16.72
C PRO A 708 5.64 -36.12 -17.73
N ARG A 709 6.87 -36.25 -17.23
CA ARG A 709 8.07 -36.39 -18.07
C ARG A 709 7.79 -37.48 -19.09
N ARG A 710 7.80 -37.14 -20.37
CA ARG A 710 7.81 -38.13 -21.45
C ARG A 710 9.06 -38.98 -21.26
N GLU A 711 8.90 -40.19 -20.73
CA GLU A 711 9.94 -41.21 -20.76
C GLU A 711 10.37 -41.39 -22.22
N GLY A 712 11.63 -41.07 -22.49
CA GLY A 712 12.21 -41.25 -23.81
C GLY A 712 12.12 -42.72 -24.20
N GLY A 713 11.34 -43.00 -25.24
CA GLY A 713 11.35 -44.29 -25.91
C GLY A 713 12.78 -44.62 -26.32
N GLY A 714 13.32 -45.71 -25.78
CA GLY A 714 14.59 -46.25 -26.20
C GLY A 714 14.55 -46.62 -27.68
N PRO A 715 15.66 -46.46 -28.43
CA PRO A 715 15.71 -46.89 -29.81
C PRO A 715 15.74 -48.43 -29.83
N GLY A 716 14.67 -49.04 -30.34
CA GLY A 716 14.72 -50.41 -30.83
C GLY A 716 15.35 -50.42 -32.21
N GLY A 717 16.43 -51.19 -32.38
CA GLY A 717 17.16 -51.39 -33.63
C GLY A 717 18.62 -51.74 -33.37
#